data_AF-A0A7C7JX97-F1
#
_entry.id   AF-A0A7C7JX97-F1
#
_cell.length_a   1.000
_cell.length_b   1.000
_cell.length_c   1.000
_cell.angle_alpha   90.00
_cell.angle_beta   90.00
_cell.angle_gamma   90.00
#
_symmetry.space_group_name_H-M   'P 1'
#
loop_
_entity.id
_entity.type
_entity.pdbx_description
1 polymer ?
#
loop_
_entity_poly.entity_id
_entity_poly.type
_entity_poly.pdbx_seq_one_letter_code
_entity_poly.pdbx_strand_id
1 'polypeptide(L)'
;MHSLKMMYLLLVLLGINSFQPLYAKDKKLKRGSHEWYLNGPQKTWTEYDFKKYYNWREDVYRSMKTMDDDPQVLRRQKAIMNGNKITAEIWNYGSISSPGNKVTDIVWEGLGYGYEFGPFISAEVEVTANSHQDAYPKVDAQGDTTWYARVISDGLTSLGGEVSPDGLEFWGWEPLAWNDDLTIPYADPDSDKLPTSNDFDRDGDGKPDSWPSGWYNADLKEYVWPGALRQGSSNSDLEIFFVTDDRTNREFEYYPFPDDSSRKGLGLEIESRYYQWANPLAEDIIFLIFKVTNKSEKDLHEVTFGMWGDPHIGGPSNWQDDLSYFDRDINMVYAWDEDGMSDVSGRPPGYFGYKFLESPGQPYDGIDNDGDGMIDESRSNGIDDDGDWDPEKDDVGVDGVPNTGDLGEGDGQPTAGDPFDPRLPGEPNFEWTDLDESDMIGLTGFSSPPFTSQNRIANDHYVWENFLQAGVFDSANANQAGDYIFIYSTGPMTLPAGEARRFSIALVLGQDYDDLTLNAITAQDIYEKNYQFAKPPDKPNVVAVPGDERVTLYWDSKAEESFDPISESFDFEGYVIYRSIDPSFLDQQTITDANGSKFLFEPLKMSTGAPARFDLNNEYSGLSTIPYTGRGVYYNLGSNTGLVHSFIDSNNVFNGQTYYYAVVSYDHGDDSLGIAPAECSKTITLNPETNEVMLDMNTTQIVPRSPTAGFVPGQLDNDWIEHTNGVATGEISVEVIDPRALEDGNTFEITFSSNPTSYSVMDLKTVEDELYVKVDQFVRLDYANIDSNSFILTDLNGSTTYSAETDFELIYETGQFRALPSGSLVDETTYLAQYYYYGFTGSRLLSMEENNPVIDGMKIFVQDTILALDESKMSWSTGAATTWIPQIKPFNNLDTKMYPADYEIRFSDEISDSSARPGYEYIKSKFQVWETSGFVPEQRKLVIIELAPADSLWTPGDRSIILQGDETSSASWEFTFFKPAENNIPPSEGEIYNIFTTRAFSGDTYQFTTSASMINQAKAVNDLNNISVVPNPYVVTNVLEPLDLQNPRDRGPRKVYFNHLPQDCTIRIFTVTGELVRTLEHHSSIDDGKEFWDLTTSDNFPIAFGIYIFHVDAGELGEKIGRLAVIK
;
A
#
# COMPACT_ATOMS: atom_id res chain seq x y z
N MET A 1 76.93 -68.48 8.79
CA MET A 1 77.24 -67.75 10.05
C MET A 1 78.11 -66.58 9.66
N HIS A 2 77.74 -65.35 10.03
CA HIS A 2 78.16 -64.04 9.44
C HIS A 2 77.35 -63.59 8.22
N SER A 3 76.08 -63.23 8.44
CA SER A 3 75.39 -62.20 7.64
C SER A 3 74.11 -61.76 8.37
N LEU A 4 74.29 -61.19 9.56
CA LEU A 4 73.20 -60.59 10.33
C LEU A 4 73.75 -59.41 11.14
N LYS A 5 74.43 -58.48 10.45
CA LYS A 5 74.83 -57.19 11.04
C LYS A 5 75.26 -56.10 10.04
N MET A 6 75.01 -56.29 8.74
CA MET A 6 75.26 -55.27 7.71
C MET A 6 73.96 -54.82 6.99
N MET A 7 72.80 -55.18 7.54
CA MET A 7 71.46 -54.84 7.03
C MET A 7 70.71 -53.83 7.92
N TYR A 8 71.39 -53.24 8.91
CA TYR A 8 70.79 -52.26 9.85
C TYR A 8 71.26 -50.81 9.65
N LEU A 9 72.16 -50.55 8.68
CA LEU A 9 72.65 -49.19 8.41
C LEU A 9 72.20 -48.63 7.04
N LEU A 10 71.55 -49.43 6.20
CA LEU A 10 71.01 -48.96 4.91
C LEU A 10 69.49 -48.71 4.93
N LEU A 11 68.82 -48.97 6.06
CA LEU A 11 67.37 -48.84 6.24
C LEU A 11 66.94 -47.55 6.96
N VAL A 12 67.88 -46.62 7.22
CA VAL A 12 67.61 -45.36 7.93
C VAL A 12 67.68 -44.13 7.00
N LEU A 13 67.92 -44.30 5.69
CA LEU A 13 68.12 -43.16 4.77
C LEU A 13 67.22 -43.12 3.52
N LEU A 14 66.22 -43.99 3.38
CA LEU A 14 65.39 -44.06 2.15
C LEU A 14 63.88 -44.33 2.39
N GLY A 15 63.29 -43.88 3.50
CA GLY A 15 61.89 -44.21 3.79
C GLY A 15 61.14 -43.25 4.70
N ILE A 16 61.05 -41.97 4.32
CA ILE A 16 59.96 -41.06 4.71
C ILE A 16 59.76 -40.05 3.57
N ASN A 17 58.90 -40.36 2.60
CA ASN A 17 58.36 -39.39 1.63
C ASN A 17 56.97 -39.86 1.21
N SER A 18 56.06 -39.80 2.17
CA SER A 18 54.61 -39.88 1.98
C SER A 18 53.97 -39.42 3.28
N PHE A 19 54.18 -38.15 3.61
CA PHE A 19 53.25 -37.40 4.46
C PHE A 19 52.55 -36.45 3.50
N GLN A 20 51.30 -36.77 3.17
CA GLN A 20 50.34 -35.74 2.82
C GLN A 20 50.33 -34.71 3.97
N PRO A 21 50.23 -33.40 3.70
CA PRO A 21 50.03 -32.45 4.77
C PRO A 21 48.70 -32.79 5.45
N LEU A 22 48.81 -33.35 6.67
CA LEU A 22 47.72 -33.38 7.63
C LEU A 22 47.28 -31.94 7.84
N TYR A 23 46.02 -31.66 7.48
CA TYR A 23 45.17 -30.54 7.89
C TYR A 23 45.90 -29.41 8.61
N ALA A 24 46.00 -28.26 7.93
CA ALA A 24 46.12 -26.99 8.65
C ALA A 24 45.00 -26.97 9.70
N LYS A 25 45.36 -27.04 10.97
CA LYS A 25 44.43 -26.72 12.04
C LYS A 25 44.04 -25.26 11.82
N ASP A 26 42.76 -24.99 11.63
CA ASP A 26 42.20 -23.65 11.71
C ASP A 26 42.76 -22.97 12.95
N LYS A 27 43.63 -21.99 12.70
CA LYS A 27 44.20 -21.18 13.75
C LYS A 27 43.04 -20.32 14.23
N LYS A 28 42.33 -20.76 15.27
CA LYS A 28 41.19 -20.01 15.84
C LYS A 28 41.62 -18.57 16.07
N LEU A 29 41.13 -17.67 15.22
CA LEU A 29 41.39 -16.25 15.29
C LEU A 29 40.87 -15.73 16.63
N LYS A 30 41.58 -14.77 17.22
CA LYS A 30 41.17 -14.22 18.51
C LYS A 30 39.97 -13.31 18.27
N ARG A 31 38.79 -13.67 18.81
CA ARG A 31 37.56 -12.87 18.74
C ARG A 31 37.83 -11.37 18.96
N GLY A 32 37.49 -10.53 17.99
CA GLY A 32 37.72 -9.08 17.99
C GLY A 32 39.17 -8.62 17.74
N SER A 33 40.06 -9.48 17.24
CA SER A 33 41.35 -9.05 16.70
C SER A 33 41.23 -8.51 15.28
N HIS A 34 42.25 -7.79 14.80
CA HIS A 34 42.35 -7.31 13.42
C HIS A 34 42.06 -8.41 12.39
N GLU A 35 42.80 -9.53 12.46
CA GLU A 35 42.61 -10.68 11.57
C GLU A 35 41.19 -11.27 11.67
N TRP A 36 40.48 -11.10 12.79
CA TRP A 36 39.13 -11.64 12.96
C TRP A 36 38.09 -10.80 12.21
N TYR A 37 38.24 -9.47 12.21
CA TYR A 37 37.40 -8.58 11.42
C TYR A 37 37.69 -8.75 9.92
N LEU A 38 38.95 -8.80 9.51
CA LEU A 38 39.31 -8.99 8.09
C LEU A 38 38.83 -10.32 7.49
N ASN A 39 38.58 -11.36 8.31
CA ASN A 39 38.07 -12.64 7.78
C ASN A 39 36.56 -12.60 7.49
N GLY A 40 35.88 -11.53 7.86
CA GLY A 40 34.44 -11.36 7.70
C GLY A 40 33.61 -12.19 8.68
N PRO A 41 32.29 -11.99 8.69
CA PRO A 41 31.34 -12.84 9.39
C PRO A 41 31.42 -14.29 8.93
N GLN A 42 31.11 -15.22 9.83
CA GLN A 42 31.07 -16.64 9.51
C GLN A 42 29.69 -17.19 9.83
N LYS A 43 29.14 -18.08 8.98
CA LYS A 43 27.82 -18.73 9.18
C LYS A 43 27.63 -19.37 10.57
N THR A 44 28.72 -19.70 11.28
CA THR A 44 28.71 -20.30 12.64
C THR A 44 28.77 -19.30 13.79
N TRP A 45 28.78 -18.00 13.52
CA TRP A 45 28.88 -16.95 14.53
C TRP A 45 27.59 -16.82 15.35
N THR A 46 27.73 -16.31 16.58
CA THR A 46 26.57 -15.98 17.43
C THR A 46 26.03 -14.59 17.07
N GLU A 47 24.77 -14.27 17.36
CA GLU A 47 24.22 -12.91 17.17
C GLU A 47 25.11 -11.81 17.77
N TYR A 48 25.73 -12.08 18.93
CA TYR A 48 26.68 -11.17 19.55
C TYR A 48 27.95 -10.94 18.71
N ASP A 49 28.45 -11.96 18.01
CA ASP A 49 29.59 -11.83 17.09
C ASP A 49 29.23 -10.95 15.90
N PHE A 50 28.10 -11.23 15.27
CA PHE A 50 27.60 -10.46 14.13
C PHE A 50 27.42 -9.00 14.53
N LYS A 51 26.69 -8.73 15.62
CA LYS A 51 26.53 -7.38 16.15
C LYS A 51 27.87 -6.67 16.38
N LYS A 52 28.87 -7.39 16.89
CA LYS A 52 30.19 -6.81 17.14
C LYS A 52 30.94 -6.48 15.83
N TYR A 53 30.82 -7.32 14.81
CA TYR A 53 31.40 -7.08 13.50
C TYR A 53 30.72 -5.91 12.80
N TYR A 54 29.40 -5.90 12.73
CA TYR A 54 28.63 -4.82 12.12
C TYR A 54 28.91 -3.48 12.83
N ASN A 55 28.99 -3.45 14.17
CA ASN A 55 29.39 -2.23 14.87
C ASN A 55 30.79 -1.73 14.47
N TRP A 56 31.78 -2.63 14.33
CA TRP A 56 33.11 -2.25 13.87
C TRP A 56 33.07 -1.71 12.44
N ARG A 57 32.32 -2.37 11.56
CA ARG A 57 32.12 -1.96 10.17
C ARG A 57 31.50 -0.56 10.09
N GLU A 58 30.43 -0.31 10.84
CA GLU A 58 29.79 1.02 10.91
C GLU A 58 30.73 2.10 11.47
N ASP A 59 31.60 1.75 12.41
CA ASP A 59 32.60 2.68 12.94
C ASP A 59 33.69 3.01 11.90
N VAL A 60 34.10 2.04 11.08
CA VAL A 60 35.02 2.26 9.95
C VAL A 60 34.37 3.16 8.90
N TYR A 61 33.13 2.89 8.50
CA TYR A 61 32.41 3.74 7.54
C TYR A 61 32.21 5.16 8.05
N ARG A 62 31.81 5.33 9.32
CA ARG A 62 31.71 6.67 9.92
C ARG A 62 33.04 7.41 9.89
N SER A 63 34.16 6.71 10.08
CA SER A 63 35.48 7.31 9.99
C SER A 63 35.84 7.74 8.56
N MET A 64 35.52 6.93 7.55
CA MET A 64 35.71 7.28 6.13
C MET A 64 34.89 8.53 5.77
N LYS A 65 33.61 8.59 6.16
CA LYS A 65 32.74 9.75 5.93
C LYS A 65 33.24 11.03 6.61
N THR A 66 33.79 10.95 7.83
CA THR A 66 34.37 12.14 8.48
C THR A 66 35.62 12.68 7.80
N MET A 67 36.21 11.91 6.88
CA MET A 67 37.39 12.32 6.09
C MET A 67 37.00 12.82 4.70
N ASP A 68 35.75 12.63 4.26
CA ASP A 68 35.24 12.99 2.94
C ASP A 68 34.13 14.04 3.08
N ASP A 69 34.43 15.30 2.75
CA ASP A 69 33.45 16.40 2.66
C ASP A 69 32.75 16.41 1.28
N ASP A 70 32.81 15.30 0.53
CA ASP A 70 32.22 15.18 -0.81
C ASP A 70 30.68 15.11 -0.73
N PRO A 71 29.95 16.12 -1.25
CA PRO A 71 28.49 16.09 -1.26
C PRO A 71 27.91 15.00 -2.16
N GLN A 72 28.71 14.41 -3.05
CA GLN A 72 28.27 13.32 -3.93
C GLN A 72 28.11 12.01 -3.16
N VAL A 73 28.90 11.76 -2.12
CA VAL A 73 28.94 10.49 -1.41
C VAL A 73 27.81 10.40 -0.40
N LEU A 74 27.00 9.35 -0.51
CA LEU A 74 25.88 9.07 0.36
C LEU A 74 26.29 8.11 1.48
N ARG A 75 25.64 8.23 2.64
CA ARG A 75 25.81 7.22 3.69
C ARG A 75 25.23 5.89 3.23
N ARG A 76 25.75 4.78 3.76
CA ARG A 76 25.10 3.47 3.55
C ARG A 76 23.72 3.47 4.21
N GLN A 77 22.71 3.15 3.43
CA GLN A 77 21.30 3.07 3.81
C GLN A 77 20.76 1.69 3.44
N LYS A 78 19.63 1.34 4.03
CA LYS A 78 18.92 0.11 3.71
C LYS A 78 17.42 0.36 3.53
N ALA A 79 16.79 -0.53 2.77
CA ALA A 79 15.35 -0.69 2.69
C ALA A 79 14.99 -2.15 2.96
N ILE A 80 13.78 -2.38 3.46
CA ILE A 80 13.19 -3.72 3.51
C ILE A 80 12.28 -3.84 2.28
N MET A 81 12.68 -4.69 1.35
CA MET A 81 11.89 -5.01 0.16
C MET A 81 10.90 -6.11 0.48
N ASN A 82 9.61 -5.80 0.33
CA ASN A 82 8.50 -6.58 0.88
C ASN A 82 7.17 -6.36 0.11
N GLY A 83 7.22 -5.93 -1.14
CA GLY A 83 6.04 -5.71 -1.98
C GLY A 83 5.25 -7.00 -2.24
N ASN A 84 5.86 -8.17 -2.05
CA ASN A 84 5.23 -9.48 -2.21
C ASN A 84 5.63 -10.49 -1.11
N LYS A 85 5.51 -11.81 -1.35
CA LYS A 85 5.80 -12.85 -0.36
C LYS A 85 7.28 -12.95 0.03
N ILE A 86 8.15 -12.32 -0.74
CA ILE A 86 9.59 -12.33 -0.49
C ILE A 86 9.95 -11.07 0.29
N THR A 87 10.56 -11.26 1.46
CA THR A 87 11.16 -10.19 2.24
C THR A 87 12.67 -10.25 2.12
N ALA A 88 13.30 -9.17 1.69
CA ALA A 88 14.75 -9.05 1.60
C ALA A 88 15.22 -7.68 2.10
N GLU A 89 16.35 -7.65 2.79
CA GLU A 89 17.02 -6.39 3.13
C GLU A 89 17.89 -5.94 1.94
N ILE A 90 17.70 -4.72 1.46
CA ILE A 90 18.43 -4.16 0.33
C ILE A 90 19.34 -3.06 0.82
N TRP A 91 20.62 -3.14 0.44
CA TRP A 91 21.61 -2.12 0.75
C TRP A 91 22.04 -1.34 -0.49
N ASN A 92 22.23 -0.03 -0.32
CA ASN A 92 22.53 0.92 -1.39
C ASN A 92 23.95 0.83 -1.99
N TYR A 93 24.69 -0.22 -1.64
CA TYR A 93 26.00 -0.56 -2.18
C TYR A 93 25.98 -1.95 -2.86
N GLY A 94 24.80 -2.44 -3.24
CA GLY A 94 24.64 -3.64 -4.07
C GLY A 94 24.47 -4.97 -3.32
N SER A 95 24.57 -5.00 -1.99
CA SER A 95 24.26 -6.20 -1.20
C SER A 95 22.75 -6.41 -1.06
N ILE A 96 22.29 -7.60 -1.43
CA ILE A 96 20.93 -8.10 -1.25
C ILE A 96 21.01 -9.14 -0.13
N SER A 97 20.18 -8.96 0.90
CA SER A 97 20.19 -9.57 2.24
C SER A 97 21.28 -9.07 3.20
N SER A 98 21.09 -9.36 4.49
CA SER A 98 22.05 -9.06 5.57
C SER A 98 22.64 -10.35 6.12
N PRO A 99 23.93 -10.62 5.89
CA PRO A 99 24.54 -11.87 6.33
C PRO A 99 24.52 -12.10 7.85
N GLY A 100 23.87 -13.19 8.26
CA GLY A 100 24.17 -13.85 9.52
C GLY A 100 23.48 -13.32 10.77
N ASN A 101 22.25 -12.84 10.66
CA ASN A 101 21.32 -13.05 11.77
C ASN A 101 20.25 -14.07 11.34
N LYS A 102 19.56 -14.70 12.30
CA LYS A 102 18.60 -15.78 12.01
C LYS A 102 17.35 -15.31 11.24
N VAL A 103 17.27 -14.03 10.89
CA VAL A 103 16.05 -13.33 10.51
C VAL A 103 16.21 -12.45 9.26
N THR A 104 17.41 -12.32 8.67
CA THR A 104 17.71 -11.41 7.53
C THR A 104 18.20 -12.09 6.25
N ASP A 105 18.04 -13.41 6.14
CA ASP A 105 18.12 -14.09 4.84
C ASP A 105 17.06 -13.51 3.89
N ILE A 106 17.13 -13.86 2.60
CA ILE A 106 15.96 -13.73 1.72
C ILE A 106 14.87 -14.65 2.27
N VAL A 107 13.83 -14.07 2.85
CA VAL A 107 12.76 -14.79 3.53
C VAL A 107 11.56 -14.95 2.60
N TRP A 108 11.04 -16.16 2.49
CA TRP A 108 9.81 -16.47 1.78
C TRP A 108 8.98 -17.45 2.61
N GLU A 109 7.68 -17.18 2.77
CA GLU A 109 6.77 -17.91 3.67
C GLU A 109 7.30 -18.10 5.11
N GLY A 110 8.12 -17.16 5.58
CA GLY A 110 8.74 -17.19 6.91
C GLY A 110 9.85 -18.25 7.06
N LEU A 111 10.49 -18.65 5.95
CA LEU A 111 11.72 -19.45 5.89
C LEU A 111 12.81 -18.68 5.13
N GLY A 112 14.07 -18.86 5.50
CA GLY A 112 15.22 -18.29 4.77
C GLY A 112 15.65 -19.14 3.58
N TYR A 113 16.07 -18.49 2.49
CA TYR A 113 16.50 -19.11 1.23
C TYR A 113 17.84 -18.59 0.68
N GLY A 114 18.33 -17.45 1.15
CA GLY A 114 19.52 -16.83 0.59
C GLY A 114 20.25 -15.95 1.59
N TYR A 115 21.57 -16.17 1.70
CA TYR A 115 22.39 -15.55 2.74
C TYR A 115 23.03 -14.23 2.31
N GLU A 116 23.55 -14.16 1.09
CA GLU A 116 24.12 -12.94 0.51
C GLU A 116 24.14 -13.00 -1.02
N PHE A 117 23.69 -11.94 -1.68
CA PHE A 117 23.68 -11.79 -3.14
C PHE A 117 24.13 -10.38 -3.54
N GLY A 118 24.75 -10.24 -4.71
CA GLY A 118 25.10 -8.91 -5.24
C GLY A 118 25.81 -8.94 -6.59
N PRO A 119 25.72 -7.86 -7.37
CA PRO A 119 26.37 -7.74 -8.67
C PRO A 119 27.88 -7.50 -8.49
N PHE A 120 28.64 -8.01 -9.45
CA PHE A 120 30.04 -7.64 -9.62
C PHE A 120 30.32 -7.34 -11.09
N ILE A 121 31.23 -6.40 -11.34
CA ILE A 121 31.72 -6.10 -12.68
C ILE A 121 33.21 -6.32 -12.68
N SER A 122 33.71 -6.98 -13.72
CA SER A 122 35.13 -7.21 -13.89
C SER A 122 35.64 -6.67 -15.21
N ALA A 123 36.87 -6.17 -15.23
CA ALA A 123 37.56 -5.80 -16.45
C ALA A 123 39.07 -6.00 -16.32
N GLU A 124 39.74 -6.06 -17.46
CA GLU A 124 41.20 -6.08 -17.50
C GLU A 124 41.75 -4.67 -17.72
N VAL A 125 42.61 -4.22 -16.80
CA VAL A 125 43.16 -2.86 -16.81
C VAL A 125 44.68 -2.85 -16.73
N GLU A 126 45.29 -1.83 -17.33
CA GLU A 126 46.73 -1.61 -17.25
C GLU A 126 47.14 -1.13 -15.84
N VAL A 127 48.09 -1.81 -15.22
CA VAL A 127 48.59 -1.49 -13.88
C VAL A 127 50.11 -1.29 -13.86
N THR A 128 50.61 -0.65 -12.80
CA THR A 128 52.05 -0.51 -12.60
C THR A 128 52.72 -1.88 -12.37
N ALA A 129 53.88 -2.11 -12.99
CA ALA A 129 54.59 -3.39 -12.88
C ALA A 129 54.87 -3.81 -11.42
N ASN A 130 54.39 -5.00 -11.03
CA ASN A 130 54.47 -5.55 -9.66
C ASN A 130 53.79 -4.68 -8.58
N SER A 131 52.79 -3.86 -8.93
CA SER A 131 52.00 -3.10 -7.94
C SER A 131 51.11 -3.99 -7.07
N HIS A 132 50.63 -5.10 -7.62
CA HIS A 132 49.80 -6.10 -6.94
C HIS A 132 50.30 -7.53 -7.21
N GLN A 133 49.89 -8.50 -6.39
CA GLN A 133 50.24 -9.91 -6.58
C GLN A 133 49.61 -10.52 -7.84
N ASP A 134 48.47 -9.97 -8.27
CA ASP A 134 47.72 -10.43 -9.43
C ASP A 134 48.11 -9.70 -10.73
N ALA A 135 49.07 -8.76 -10.65
CA ALA A 135 49.59 -8.08 -11.82
C ALA A 135 50.41 -9.06 -12.69
N TYR A 136 50.11 -9.13 -13.99
CA TYR A 136 50.78 -10.02 -14.93
C TYR A 136 51.18 -9.30 -16.23
N PRO A 137 52.31 -9.68 -16.87
CA PRO A 137 52.81 -9.00 -18.07
C PRO A 137 52.20 -9.56 -19.36
N LYS A 138 51.82 -8.68 -20.30
CA LYS A 138 51.60 -9.00 -21.71
C LYS A 138 52.72 -8.39 -22.55
N VAL A 139 53.25 -9.16 -23.51
CA VAL A 139 54.31 -8.72 -24.42
C VAL A 139 53.72 -8.55 -25.81
N ASP A 140 53.83 -7.34 -26.35
CA ASP A 140 53.31 -7.04 -27.68
C ASP A 140 54.20 -7.63 -28.80
N ALA A 141 53.78 -7.42 -30.06
CA ALA A 141 54.51 -7.92 -31.23
C ALA A 141 55.88 -7.24 -31.44
N GLN A 142 56.12 -6.11 -30.77
CA GLN A 142 57.33 -5.29 -30.82
C GLN A 142 58.30 -5.64 -29.68
N GLY A 143 57.85 -6.42 -28.70
CA GLY A 143 58.61 -6.87 -27.53
C GLY A 143 58.48 -5.95 -26.32
N ASP A 144 57.61 -4.94 -26.37
CA ASP A 144 57.32 -4.07 -25.24
C ASP A 144 56.38 -4.80 -24.25
N THR A 145 56.63 -4.60 -22.95
CA THR A 145 55.92 -5.31 -21.88
C THR A 145 55.02 -4.33 -21.13
N THR A 146 53.72 -4.55 -21.20
CA THR A 146 52.71 -3.84 -20.43
C THR A 146 52.15 -4.78 -19.35
N TRP A 147 51.87 -4.25 -18.17
CA TRP A 147 51.35 -5.04 -17.05
C TRP A 147 49.86 -4.80 -16.89
N TYR A 148 49.13 -5.89 -16.66
CA TYR A 148 47.68 -5.87 -16.53
C TYR A 148 47.29 -6.52 -15.21
N ALA A 149 46.14 -6.13 -14.69
CA ALA A 149 45.41 -6.85 -13.66
C ALA A 149 43.98 -7.06 -14.15
N ARG A 150 43.33 -8.10 -13.63
CA ARG A 150 41.89 -8.28 -13.78
C ARG A 150 41.30 -7.88 -12.45
N VAL A 151 40.47 -6.85 -12.49
CA VAL A 151 39.89 -6.22 -11.31
C VAL A 151 38.42 -6.60 -11.26
N ILE A 152 37.90 -6.89 -10.07
CA ILE A 152 36.49 -7.08 -9.79
C ILE A 152 36.07 -5.95 -8.84
N SER A 153 34.98 -5.28 -9.16
CA SER A 153 34.28 -4.38 -8.25
C SER A 153 33.00 -5.07 -7.79
N ASP A 154 32.78 -5.15 -6.48
CA ASP A 154 31.62 -5.81 -5.86
C ASP A 154 31.05 -5.03 -4.66
N GLY A 155 29.89 -5.49 -4.19
CA GLY A 155 29.14 -4.89 -3.07
C GLY A 155 28.94 -5.80 -1.86
N LEU A 156 29.57 -6.97 -1.84
CA LEU A 156 29.32 -7.98 -0.82
C LEU A 156 29.93 -7.54 0.52
N THR A 157 29.37 -8.05 1.62
CA THR A 157 29.69 -7.63 3.00
C THR A 157 30.34 -8.71 3.84
N SER A 158 30.07 -9.98 3.55
CA SER A 158 30.42 -11.05 4.49
C SER A 158 31.30 -12.16 3.94
N LEU A 159 30.91 -12.79 2.84
CA LEU A 159 31.59 -13.96 2.26
C LEU A 159 32.44 -13.59 1.04
N GLY A 160 32.50 -12.30 0.74
CA GLY A 160 33.11 -11.78 -0.47
C GLY A 160 33.70 -10.38 -0.35
N GLY A 161 33.17 -9.49 0.49
CA GLY A 161 33.55 -8.07 0.50
C GLY A 161 35.03 -7.79 0.74
N GLU A 162 35.57 -6.87 -0.06
CA GLU A 162 36.96 -6.44 0.02
C GLU A 162 37.20 -5.39 1.11
N VAL A 163 38.29 -5.57 1.84
CA VAL A 163 38.72 -4.66 2.91
C VAL A 163 40.21 -4.44 2.78
N SER A 164 40.65 -3.20 2.98
CA SER A 164 42.07 -2.85 2.97
C SER A 164 42.88 -3.73 3.93
N PRO A 165 44.18 -4.02 3.64
CA PRO A 165 45.02 -4.85 4.50
C PRO A 165 45.12 -4.36 5.97
N ASP A 166 44.95 -3.06 6.20
CA ASP A 166 44.93 -2.43 7.52
C ASP A 166 43.53 -2.31 8.15
N GLY A 167 42.48 -2.76 7.45
CA GLY A 167 41.08 -2.82 7.89
C GLY A 167 40.44 -1.47 8.18
N LEU A 168 40.90 -0.42 7.50
CA LEU A 168 40.42 0.95 7.68
C LEU A 168 39.56 1.43 6.50
N GLU A 169 39.56 0.73 5.37
CA GLU A 169 38.77 1.06 4.19
C GLU A 169 38.07 -0.20 3.67
N PHE A 170 36.83 -0.03 3.21
CA PHE A 170 36.16 -1.02 2.37
C PHE A 170 36.36 -0.65 0.92
N TRP A 171 36.61 -1.66 0.09
CA TRP A 171 36.84 -1.51 -1.34
C TRP A 171 35.65 -2.13 -2.07
N GLY A 172 35.05 -1.40 -3.01
CA GLY A 172 33.86 -1.85 -3.73
C GLY A 172 32.93 -0.70 -4.11
N TRP A 173 31.63 -1.00 -4.15
CA TRP A 173 30.56 -0.05 -4.44
C TRP A 173 30.36 0.97 -3.30
N GLU A 174 30.41 2.27 -3.65
CA GLU A 174 30.14 3.41 -2.78
C GLU A 174 28.82 4.10 -3.20
N PRO A 175 27.85 4.32 -2.30
CA PRO A 175 26.56 4.91 -2.65
C PRO A 175 26.67 6.40 -3.01
N LEU A 176 25.87 6.86 -3.98
CA LEU A 176 25.86 8.24 -4.45
C LEU A 176 24.54 8.96 -4.13
N ALA A 177 24.64 10.20 -3.67
CA ALA A 177 23.51 11.11 -3.45
C ALA A 177 23.23 11.94 -4.71
N TRP A 178 24.27 12.20 -5.51
CA TRP A 178 24.22 13.05 -6.70
C TRP A 178 25.10 12.50 -7.82
N ASN A 179 24.85 12.95 -9.04
CA ASN A 179 25.76 12.77 -10.17
C ASN A 179 27.03 13.64 -10.04
N ASP A 180 28.00 13.47 -10.96
CA ASP A 180 29.32 14.11 -10.90
C ASP A 180 29.30 15.65 -10.92
N ASP A 181 28.26 16.29 -11.49
CA ASP A 181 28.13 17.76 -11.55
C ASP A 181 27.12 18.35 -10.54
N LEU A 182 26.56 17.51 -9.67
CA LEU A 182 25.60 17.87 -8.61
C LEU A 182 24.30 18.49 -9.12
N THR A 183 23.84 18.10 -10.32
CA THR A 183 22.58 18.57 -10.92
C THR A 183 21.45 17.55 -10.85
N ILE A 184 21.78 16.27 -10.69
CA ILE A 184 20.83 15.16 -10.65
C ILE A 184 20.95 14.47 -9.28
N PRO A 185 19.94 14.56 -8.41
CA PRO A 185 19.94 13.84 -7.14
C PRO A 185 19.42 12.41 -7.34
N TYR A 186 20.15 11.46 -6.76
CA TYR A 186 19.79 10.04 -6.73
C TYR A 186 19.10 9.64 -5.42
N ALA A 187 19.42 10.31 -4.31
CA ALA A 187 18.87 10.01 -2.99
C ALA A 187 18.97 11.21 -2.05
N ASP A 188 18.14 11.21 -1.01
CA ASP A 188 18.16 12.25 0.01
C ASP A 188 19.32 12.03 1.00
N PRO A 189 20.29 12.96 1.10
CA PRO A 189 21.41 12.85 2.03
C PRO A 189 21.00 12.99 3.50
N ASP A 190 19.81 13.54 3.80
CA ASP A 190 19.29 13.74 5.15
C ASP A 190 18.43 12.54 5.60
N SER A 191 17.79 11.81 4.69
CA SER A 191 17.01 10.61 4.98
C SER A 191 17.86 9.40 5.35
N ASP A 192 17.46 8.58 6.33
CA ASP A 192 18.16 7.34 6.70
C ASP A 192 17.68 6.09 5.94
N LYS A 193 16.67 6.26 5.08
CA LYS A 193 16.07 5.21 4.27
C LYS A 193 16.52 5.32 2.81
N LEU A 194 16.54 4.18 2.13
CA LEU A 194 16.63 4.14 0.67
C LEU A 194 15.31 4.60 0.04
N PRO A 195 15.34 5.27 -1.12
CA PRO A 195 14.12 5.61 -1.86
C PRO A 195 13.32 4.36 -2.25
N THR A 196 12.03 4.36 -1.93
CA THR A 196 11.06 3.33 -2.36
C THR A 196 9.81 3.97 -2.98
N SER A 197 9.25 3.38 -4.03
CA SER A 197 8.14 3.97 -4.80
C SER A 197 6.84 4.16 -4.01
N ASN A 198 6.67 3.42 -2.91
CA ASN A 198 5.49 3.45 -2.04
C ASN A 198 5.74 4.17 -0.70
N ASP A 199 6.82 4.95 -0.57
CA ASP A 199 7.06 5.67 0.68
C ASP A 199 6.05 6.81 0.88
N PHE A 200 5.80 7.15 2.15
CA PHE A 200 4.87 8.21 2.53
C PHE A 200 5.63 9.46 3.00
N ASP A 201 5.00 10.63 2.80
CA ASP A 201 5.38 11.89 3.44
C ASP A 201 4.86 11.87 4.89
N ARG A 202 5.74 11.62 5.86
CA ARG A 202 5.36 11.49 7.28
C ARG A 202 5.63 12.77 8.07
N ASP A 203 6.46 13.67 7.56
CA ASP A 203 6.77 14.95 8.21
C ASP A 203 6.01 16.14 7.60
N GLY A 204 5.24 15.91 6.54
CA GLY A 204 4.34 16.88 5.92
C GLY A 204 5.07 17.91 5.07
N ASP A 205 6.27 17.61 4.58
CA ASP A 205 7.10 18.54 3.82
C ASP A 205 6.76 18.59 2.30
N GLY A 206 5.78 17.81 1.88
CA GLY A 206 5.27 17.66 0.53
C GLY A 206 5.92 16.54 -0.28
N LYS A 207 6.93 15.84 0.26
CA LYS A 207 7.70 14.80 -0.44
C LYS A 207 7.77 13.54 0.43
N PRO A 208 7.69 12.33 -0.16
CA PRO A 208 8.00 11.11 0.60
C PRO A 208 9.37 11.17 1.30
N ASP A 209 9.44 10.68 2.55
CA ASP A 209 10.60 10.89 3.44
C ASP A 209 11.93 10.37 2.86
N SER A 210 11.88 9.33 2.02
CA SER A 210 13.07 8.72 1.40
C SER A 210 13.49 9.36 0.08
N TRP A 211 12.64 10.17 -0.55
CA TRP A 211 12.92 10.71 -1.89
C TRP A 211 13.78 11.98 -1.80
N PRO A 212 14.62 12.33 -2.78
CA PRO A 212 15.30 13.63 -2.82
C PRO A 212 14.40 14.76 -3.33
N SER A 213 14.70 16.00 -2.94
CA SER A 213 13.93 17.20 -3.35
C SER A 213 13.94 17.49 -4.85
N GLY A 214 14.94 17.01 -5.59
CA GLY A 214 15.04 17.22 -7.05
C GLY A 214 14.16 16.31 -7.91
N TRP A 215 13.29 15.49 -7.30
CA TRP A 215 12.27 14.67 -7.98
C TRP A 215 10.90 15.36 -8.07
N TYR A 216 10.81 16.64 -7.74
CA TYR A 216 9.61 17.43 -8.03
C TYR A 216 9.47 17.64 -9.55
N ASN A 217 8.34 17.21 -10.12
CA ASN A 217 8.00 17.46 -11.51
C ASN A 217 7.10 18.70 -11.60
N ALA A 218 7.55 19.70 -12.37
CA ALA A 218 6.87 20.98 -12.50
C ALA A 218 5.60 20.91 -13.37
N ASP A 219 5.57 20.00 -14.36
CA ASP A 219 4.47 19.83 -15.31
C ASP A 219 3.33 19.03 -14.65
N LEU A 220 3.67 17.98 -13.91
CA LEU A 220 2.74 17.17 -13.10
C LEU A 220 2.35 17.82 -11.77
N LYS A 221 3.09 18.84 -11.32
CA LYS A 221 2.81 19.61 -10.10
C LYS A 221 2.85 18.76 -8.83
N GLU A 222 3.72 17.76 -8.78
CA GLU A 222 3.93 16.94 -7.60
C GLU A 222 5.30 16.27 -7.60
N TYR A 223 5.71 15.75 -6.44
CA TYR A 223 6.84 14.84 -6.37
C TYR A 223 6.43 13.53 -7.00
N VAL A 224 7.22 13.07 -7.97
CA VAL A 224 6.92 11.87 -8.73
C VAL A 224 8.08 10.88 -8.67
N TRP A 225 7.74 9.60 -8.63
CA TRP A 225 8.74 8.55 -8.73
C TRP A 225 9.41 8.60 -10.11
N PRO A 226 10.76 8.54 -10.20
CA PRO A 226 11.48 8.55 -11.47
C PRO A 226 11.39 7.15 -12.11
N GLY A 227 10.21 6.77 -12.60
CA GLY A 227 9.97 5.48 -13.24
C GLY A 227 10.81 5.28 -14.50
N ALA A 228 11.22 4.04 -14.77
CA ALA A 228 12.12 3.73 -15.88
C ALA A 228 11.51 3.94 -17.27
N LEU A 229 10.19 3.81 -17.38
CA LEU A 229 9.45 3.98 -18.64
C LEU A 229 8.62 5.26 -18.68
N ARG A 230 8.30 5.82 -17.52
CA ARG A 230 7.39 6.96 -17.39
C ARG A 230 7.57 7.62 -16.02
N GLN A 231 7.60 8.95 -15.99
CA GLN A 231 7.57 9.69 -14.72
C GLN A 231 6.25 9.50 -13.97
N GLY A 232 6.33 9.41 -12.64
CA GLY A 232 5.14 9.30 -11.78
C GLY A 232 4.49 7.92 -11.72
N SER A 233 5.07 6.93 -12.39
CA SER A 233 4.62 5.55 -12.28
C SER A 233 5.80 4.63 -11.98
N SER A 234 5.66 3.79 -10.96
CA SER A 234 6.49 2.58 -10.89
C SER A 234 5.91 1.52 -11.83
N ASN A 235 6.76 0.67 -12.40
CA ASN A 235 6.34 -0.50 -13.15
C ASN A 235 5.78 -1.61 -12.23
N SER A 236 5.99 -1.48 -10.92
CA SER A 236 5.70 -2.51 -9.92
C SER A 236 5.00 -1.96 -8.68
N ASP A 237 4.44 -2.85 -7.87
CA ASP A 237 3.79 -2.47 -6.59
C ASP A 237 4.80 -1.93 -5.56
N LEU A 238 6.05 -2.37 -5.66
CA LEU A 238 7.18 -1.84 -4.90
C LEU A 238 8.45 -1.83 -5.77
N GLU A 239 9.02 -0.64 -5.90
CA GLU A 239 10.31 -0.41 -6.54
C GLU A 239 11.30 0.26 -5.59
N ILE A 240 12.56 -0.17 -5.68
CA ILE A 240 13.70 0.44 -4.98
C ILE A 240 14.66 1.00 -6.03
N PHE A 241 15.17 2.22 -5.80
CA PHE A 241 16.12 2.89 -6.67
C PHE A 241 17.35 3.36 -5.88
N PHE A 242 18.55 3.12 -6.41
CA PHE A 242 19.78 3.72 -5.90
C PHE A 242 20.90 3.68 -6.96
N VAL A 243 21.90 4.54 -6.77
CA VAL A 243 23.09 4.62 -7.63
C VAL A 243 24.35 4.47 -6.79
N THR A 244 25.34 3.76 -7.33
CA THR A 244 26.64 3.53 -6.70
C THR A 244 27.78 3.62 -7.72
N ASP A 245 29.01 3.94 -7.29
CA ASP A 245 30.21 3.81 -8.12
C ASP A 245 31.34 3.05 -7.39
N ASP A 246 32.40 2.67 -8.11
CA ASP A 246 33.52 1.91 -7.52
C ASP A 246 34.72 2.76 -7.09
N ARG A 247 34.52 4.05 -6.81
CA ARG A 247 35.62 4.99 -6.49
C ARG A 247 36.50 4.52 -5.33
N THR A 248 35.94 3.75 -4.40
CA THR A 248 36.60 3.28 -3.19
C THR A 248 37.34 1.95 -3.41
N ASN A 249 37.19 1.29 -4.55
CA ASN A 249 38.02 0.12 -4.87
C ASN A 249 39.46 0.55 -5.15
N ARG A 250 40.31 0.45 -4.12
CA ARG A 250 41.71 0.89 -4.14
C ARG A 250 42.70 -0.27 -4.15
N GLU A 251 42.25 -1.50 -4.39
CA GLU A 251 43.11 -2.69 -4.41
C GLU A 251 44.25 -2.54 -5.43
N PHE A 252 43.93 -1.98 -6.60
CA PHE A 252 44.88 -1.83 -7.70
C PHE A 252 45.36 -0.39 -7.88
N GLU A 253 46.60 -0.25 -8.35
CA GLU A 253 47.19 1.01 -8.79
C GLU A 253 46.75 1.34 -10.23
N TYR A 254 45.43 1.46 -10.42
CA TYR A 254 44.78 1.90 -11.64
C TYR A 254 44.08 3.25 -11.37
N TYR A 255 44.10 4.12 -12.38
CA TYR A 255 43.59 5.49 -12.30
C TYR A 255 42.67 5.74 -13.51
N PRO A 256 41.36 5.48 -13.37
CA PRO A 256 40.40 5.65 -14.47
C PRO A 256 40.23 7.12 -14.88
N PHE A 257 40.38 8.06 -13.94
CA PHE A 257 40.24 9.50 -14.15
C PHE A 257 41.62 10.19 -14.09
N PRO A 258 42.18 10.67 -15.22
CA PRO A 258 43.51 11.31 -15.24
C PRO A 258 43.61 12.57 -14.36
N ASP A 259 42.50 13.32 -14.24
CA ASP A 259 42.44 14.58 -13.49
C ASP A 259 41.99 14.41 -12.03
N ASP A 260 41.54 13.20 -11.63
CA ASP A 260 41.14 12.88 -10.27
C ASP A 260 41.69 11.53 -9.80
N SER A 261 42.82 11.56 -9.10
CA SER A 261 43.45 10.35 -8.55
C SER A 261 42.77 9.79 -7.29
N SER A 262 41.75 10.47 -6.75
CA SER A 262 41.03 10.04 -5.55
C SER A 262 39.98 8.97 -5.86
N ARG A 263 39.44 8.99 -7.08
CA ARG A 263 38.54 7.98 -7.65
C ARG A 263 39.35 6.88 -8.33
N LYS A 264 39.33 5.68 -7.75
CA LYS A 264 39.95 4.47 -8.30
C LYS A 264 38.86 3.53 -8.85
N GLY A 265 38.99 2.22 -8.63
CA GLY A 265 38.16 1.21 -9.27
C GLY A 265 38.33 1.18 -10.78
N LEU A 266 37.38 0.54 -11.46
CA LEU A 266 37.25 0.52 -12.90
C LEU A 266 36.71 1.85 -13.46
N GLY A 267 36.12 2.70 -12.62
CA GLY A 267 35.48 3.96 -13.02
C GLY A 267 34.05 3.75 -13.49
N LEU A 268 33.35 2.82 -12.83
CA LEU A 268 32.00 2.38 -13.16
C LEU A 268 30.98 2.98 -12.21
N GLU A 269 29.83 3.36 -12.76
CA GLU A 269 28.62 3.75 -12.02
C GLU A 269 27.51 2.73 -12.31
N ILE A 270 26.77 2.29 -11.30
CA ILE A 270 25.67 1.35 -11.42
C ILE A 270 24.39 2.01 -10.90
N GLU A 271 23.42 2.17 -11.77
CA GLU A 271 22.03 2.42 -11.40
C GLU A 271 21.32 1.07 -11.16
N SER A 272 20.72 0.92 -9.99
CA SER A 272 20.02 -0.31 -9.57
C SER A 272 18.53 -0.04 -9.38
N ARG A 273 17.69 -0.87 -10.00
CA ARG A 273 16.22 -0.87 -9.85
C ARG A 273 15.71 -2.26 -9.53
N TYR A 274 15.01 -2.41 -8.40
CA TYR A 274 14.47 -3.71 -7.97
C TYR A 274 12.95 -3.67 -7.94
N TYR A 275 12.28 -4.68 -8.52
CA TYR A 275 10.82 -4.73 -8.63
C TYR A 275 10.22 -5.93 -7.89
N GLN A 276 9.05 -5.69 -7.28
CA GLN A 276 8.15 -6.72 -6.74
C GLN A 276 6.70 -6.40 -7.07
N TRP A 277 5.96 -7.41 -7.51
CA TRP A 277 4.51 -7.36 -7.73
C TRP A 277 3.80 -8.26 -6.74
N ALA A 278 2.68 -7.80 -6.21
CA ALA A 278 1.81 -8.54 -5.31
C ALA A 278 0.78 -9.41 -6.06
N ASN A 279 0.72 -9.30 -7.39
CA ASN A 279 -0.13 -10.16 -8.20
C ASN A 279 0.24 -11.64 -8.01
N PRO A 280 -0.74 -12.56 -7.88
CA PRO A 280 -0.49 -13.99 -7.68
C PRO A 280 0.49 -14.62 -8.67
N LEU A 281 0.58 -14.13 -9.91
CA LEU A 281 1.53 -14.66 -10.91
C LEU A 281 3.00 -14.29 -10.61
N ALA A 282 3.25 -13.21 -9.89
CA ALA A 282 4.59 -12.64 -9.68
C ALA A 282 4.98 -12.47 -8.20
N GLU A 283 4.10 -12.87 -7.27
CA GLU A 283 4.30 -12.67 -5.82
C GLU A 283 5.45 -13.50 -5.21
N ASP A 284 6.06 -14.37 -6.01
CA ASP A 284 7.20 -15.24 -5.66
C ASP A 284 8.49 -14.85 -6.44
N ILE A 285 8.59 -13.61 -6.93
CA ILE A 285 9.71 -13.14 -7.77
C ILE A 285 10.24 -11.78 -7.29
N ILE A 286 11.57 -11.61 -7.31
CA ILE A 286 12.24 -10.29 -7.27
C ILE A 286 12.98 -10.09 -8.58
N PHE A 287 12.80 -8.95 -9.22
CA PHE A 287 13.57 -8.56 -10.40
C PHE A 287 14.66 -7.57 -10.01
N LEU A 288 15.86 -7.78 -10.53
CA LEU A 288 17.04 -6.98 -10.25
C LEU A 288 17.58 -6.46 -11.57
N ILE A 289 17.50 -5.15 -11.79
CA ILE A 289 17.90 -4.49 -13.03
C ILE A 289 19.07 -3.57 -12.74
N PHE A 290 20.12 -3.69 -13.54
CA PHE A 290 21.37 -2.95 -13.37
C PHE A 290 21.73 -2.27 -14.68
N LYS A 291 21.93 -0.96 -14.64
CA LYS A 291 22.51 -0.17 -15.74
C LYS A 291 23.91 0.27 -15.31
N VAL A 292 24.93 -0.25 -16.00
CA VAL A 292 26.34 0.02 -15.69
C VAL A 292 26.91 0.97 -16.72
N THR A 293 27.43 2.09 -16.25
CA THR A 293 28.02 3.16 -17.06
C THR A 293 29.52 3.23 -16.83
N ASN A 294 30.31 3.30 -17.91
CA ASN A 294 31.72 3.64 -17.82
C ASN A 294 31.88 5.16 -17.77
N LYS A 295 32.02 5.71 -16.56
CA LYS A 295 32.22 7.15 -16.34
C LYS A 295 33.67 7.59 -16.60
N SER A 296 34.61 6.64 -16.73
CA SER A 296 36.02 6.92 -16.93
C SER A 296 36.32 7.49 -18.33
N GLU A 297 37.51 8.07 -18.50
CA GLU A 297 38.00 8.55 -19.80
C GLU A 297 38.62 7.42 -20.65
N LYS A 298 38.55 6.16 -20.21
CA LYS A 298 39.23 5.01 -20.81
C LYS A 298 38.22 3.94 -21.20
N ASP A 299 38.41 3.37 -22.39
CA ASP A 299 37.68 2.17 -22.78
C ASP A 299 38.08 1.01 -21.88
N LEU A 300 37.09 0.27 -21.39
CA LEU A 300 37.32 -0.96 -20.64
C LEU A 300 37.21 -2.15 -21.58
N HIS A 301 38.15 -3.08 -21.48
CA HIS A 301 38.21 -4.30 -22.28
C HIS A 301 38.11 -5.53 -21.39
N GLU A 302 37.70 -6.64 -22.00
CA GLU A 302 37.43 -7.88 -21.27
C GLU A 302 36.44 -7.63 -20.13
N VAL A 303 35.40 -6.83 -20.38
CA VAL A 303 34.38 -6.51 -19.37
C VAL A 303 33.46 -7.71 -19.22
N THR A 304 33.30 -8.18 -17.99
CA THR A 304 32.37 -9.25 -17.63
C THR A 304 31.42 -8.73 -16.57
N PHE A 305 30.14 -8.82 -16.87
CA PHE A 305 29.06 -8.52 -15.93
C PHE A 305 28.67 -9.81 -15.26
N GLY A 306 28.52 -9.79 -13.94
CA GLY A 306 28.19 -11.00 -13.21
C GLY A 306 27.49 -10.72 -11.91
N MET A 307 27.07 -11.81 -11.28
CA MET A 307 26.45 -11.76 -9.97
C MET A 307 26.87 -12.99 -9.18
N TRP A 308 27.08 -12.77 -7.89
CA TRP A 308 27.52 -13.77 -6.93
C TRP A 308 26.40 -13.98 -5.91
N GLY A 309 26.13 -15.24 -5.55
CA GLY A 309 25.06 -15.58 -4.61
C GLY A 309 25.34 -16.81 -3.76
N ASP A 310 24.88 -16.80 -2.52
CA ASP A 310 24.97 -17.90 -1.56
C ASP A 310 23.57 -18.37 -1.12
N PRO A 311 22.95 -19.32 -1.84
CA PRO A 311 21.64 -19.91 -1.49
C PRO A 311 21.73 -20.77 -0.21
N HIS A 312 20.79 -20.58 0.73
CA HIS A 312 20.67 -21.33 1.99
C HIS A 312 19.24 -21.83 2.14
N ILE A 313 18.93 -23.02 1.65
CA ILE A 313 17.55 -23.48 1.59
C ILE A 313 17.11 -24.00 2.97
N GLY A 314 15.91 -23.61 3.41
CA GLY A 314 15.38 -24.07 4.70
C GLY A 314 15.95 -23.34 5.92
N GLY A 315 16.76 -22.29 5.71
CA GLY A 315 17.15 -21.33 6.73
C GLY A 315 18.63 -21.33 7.11
N PRO A 316 19.04 -20.39 7.97
CA PRO A 316 20.44 -20.03 8.18
C PRO A 316 21.29 -21.11 8.87
N SER A 317 20.65 -22.14 9.44
CA SER A 317 21.33 -23.29 10.04
C SER A 317 21.20 -24.59 9.25
N ASN A 318 20.51 -24.59 8.10
CA ASN A 318 20.20 -25.79 7.30
C ASN A 318 20.76 -25.74 5.87
N TRP A 319 21.96 -25.19 5.68
CA TRP A 319 22.59 -25.03 4.36
C TRP A 319 23.48 -26.23 3.94
N GLN A 320 23.67 -27.24 4.82
CA GLN A 320 24.70 -28.27 4.58
C GLN A 320 24.28 -29.35 3.58
N ASP A 321 22.99 -29.42 3.28
CA ASP A 321 22.33 -30.43 2.48
C ASP A 321 21.59 -29.85 1.26
N ASP A 322 22.03 -28.67 0.83
CA ASP A 322 21.54 -28.03 -0.39
C ASP A 322 22.10 -28.73 -1.64
N LEU A 323 21.21 -28.93 -2.62
CA LEU A 323 21.52 -29.40 -3.96
C LEU A 323 21.30 -28.26 -4.95
N SER A 324 21.99 -28.30 -6.10
CA SER A 324 21.80 -27.31 -7.17
C SER A 324 21.71 -27.94 -8.55
N TYR A 325 20.96 -27.33 -9.45
CA TYR A 325 20.89 -27.71 -10.86
C TYR A 325 20.78 -26.48 -11.77
N PHE A 326 21.44 -26.51 -12.93
CA PHE A 326 21.35 -25.46 -13.93
C PHE A 326 20.55 -25.95 -15.14
N ASP A 327 19.37 -25.35 -15.32
CA ASP A 327 18.50 -25.55 -16.46
C ASP A 327 18.83 -24.55 -17.56
N ARG A 328 19.36 -25.08 -18.66
CA ARG A 328 19.80 -24.29 -19.82
C ARG A 328 18.66 -23.86 -20.73
N ASP A 329 17.51 -24.53 -20.66
CA ASP A 329 16.39 -24.22 -21.56
C ASP A 329 15.65 -22.96 -21.09
N ILE A 330 15.72 -22.67 -19.78
CA ILE A 330 15.10 -21.48 -19.16
C ILE A 330 16.12 -20.53 -18.50
N ASN A 331 17.42 -20.75 -18.72
CA ASN A 331 18.56 -19.99 -18.19
C ASN A 331 18.47 -19.75 -16.67
N MET A 332 18.19 -20.81 -15.91
CA MET A 332 17.99 -20.73 -14.46
C MET A 332 18.77 -21.80 -13.72
N VAL A 333 19.57 -21.39 -12.73
CA VAL A 333 20.06 -22.28 -11.68
C VAL A 333 19.04 -22.28 -10.56
N TYR A 334 18.82 -23.43 -9.92
CA TYR A 334 18.03 -23.48 -8.71
C TYR A 334 18.65 -24.40 -7.67
N ALA A 335 18.34 -24.13 -6.40
CA ALA A 335 18.69 -24.94 -5.26
C ALA A 335 17.45 -25.44 -4.50
N TRP A 336 17.60 -26.59 -3.86
CA TRP A 336 16.61 -27.19 -2.96
C TRP A 336 17.30 -28.02 -1.88
N ASP A 337 16.56 -28.28 -0.81
CA ASP A 337 17.01 -29.07 0.34
C ASP A 337 16.86 -30.59 0.08
N GLU A 338 17.92 -31.38 0.31
CA GLU A 338 17.94 -32.83 0.02
C GLU A 338 16.95 -33.64 0.90
N ASP A 339 16.80 -33.28 2.18
CA ASP A 339 16.05 -34.08 3.17
C ASP A 339 14.63 -33.56 3.47
N GLY A 340 14.31 -32.38 2.95
CA GLY A 340 13.03 -31.68 3.08
C GLY A 340 12.81 -31.11 4.48
N MET A 341 13.86 -30.89 5.27
CA MET A 341 13.77 -30.28 6.59
C MET A 341 14.14 -28.79 6.55
N SER A 342 13.77 -28.06 7.60
CA SER A 342 14.10 -26.64 7.71
C SER A 342 14.34 -26.28 9.17
N ASP A 343 14.86 -25.07 9.39
CA ASP A 343 15.00 -24.47 10.70
C ASP A 343 13.65 -24.27 11.42
N VAL A 344 12.51 -24.31 10.71
CA VAL A 344 11.17 -24.20 11.31
C VAL A 344 10.43 -25.54 11.24
N SER A 345 10.28 -26.18 12.40
CA SER A 345 9.64 -27.50 12.51
C SER A 345 8.25 -27.51 11.88
N GLY A 346 8.05 -28.37 10.87
CA GLY A 346 6.76 -28.57 10.20
C GLY A 346 6.49 -27.62 9.02
N ARG A 347 7.45 -26.75 8.66
CA ARG A 347 7.45 -25.99 7.42
C ARG A 347 8.45 -26.62 6.44
N PRO A 348 8.01 -27.30 5.37
CA PRO A 348 8.92 -27.83 4.37
C PRO A 348 9.56 -26.67 3.58
N PRO A 349 10.85 -26.75 3.22
CA PRO A 349 11.46 -25.82 2.29
C PRO A 349 10.93 -26.02 0.87
N GLY A 350 10.87 -24.93 0.10
CA GLY A 350 10.61 -24.92 -1.33
C GLY A 350 11.91 -24.93 -2.15
N TYR A 351 11.81 -24.42 -3.38
CA TYR A 351 12.92 -24.25 -4.31
C TYR A 351 13.27 -22.77 -4.46
N PHE A 352 14.56 -22.49 -4.63
CA PHE A 352 15.05 -21.14 -4.90
C PHE A 352 15.82 -21.12 -6.21
N GLY A 353 15.23 -20.46 -7.20
CA GLY A 353 15.75 -20.26 -8.54
C GLY A 353 16.38 -18.89 -8.71
N TYR A 354 17.33 -18.85 -9.62
CA TYR A 354 18.07 -17.68 -9.98
C TYR A 354 18.21 -17.63 -11.51
N LYS A 355 17.35 -16.82 -12.12
CA LYS A 355 17.05 -16.83 -13.57
C LYS A 355 17.60 -15.60 -14.25
N PHE A 356 18.40 -15.83 -15.28
CA PHE A 356 18.90 -14.77 -16.17
C PHE A 356 17.80 -14.29 -17.12
N LEU A 357 17.66 -12.97 -17.25
CA LEU A 357 16.63 -12.34 -18.10
C LEU A 357 17.28 -11.53 -19.23
N GLU A 358 18.13 -10.57 -18.90
CA GLU A 358 18.75 -9.64 -19.86
C GLU A 358 20.28 -9.68 -19.75
N SER A 359 20.97 -9.68 -20.90
CA SER A 359 22.42 -9.48 -20.99
C SER A 359 22.77 -8.08 -21.50
N PRO A 360 23.99 -7.57 -21.24
CA PRO A 360 24.53 -6.41 -21.93
C PRO A 360 24.47 -6.52 -23.46
N GLY A 361 24.06 -5.45 -24.12
CA GLY A 361 24.06 -5.37 -25.58
C GLY A 361 25.46 -5.14 -26.19
N GLN A 362 25.72 -5.62 -27.40
CA GLN A 362 26.97 -5.41 -28.13
C GLN A 362 26.78 -4.85 -29.55
N PRO A 363 26.44 -3.55 -29.67
CA PRO A 363 25.98 -2.92 -30.92
C PRO A 363 27.06 -2.69 -32.01
N TYR A 364 28.26 -3.27 -31.89
CA TYR A 364 29.42 -2.85 -32.70
C TYR A 364 30.18 -3.99 -33.37
N ASP A 365 29.69 -5.23 -33.29
CA ASP A 365 30.45 -6.40 -33.74
C ASP A 365 29.99 -6.99 -35.10
N GLY A 366 28.87 -6.52 -35.64
CA GLY A 366 28.29 -6.96 -36.91
C GLY A 366 27.50 -8.25 -36.83
N ILE A 367 27.09 -8.70 -35.65
CA ILE A 367 26.49 -10.00 -35.40
C ILE A 367 25.22 -9.84 -34.56
N ASP A 368 24.08 -10.24 -35.13
CA ASP A 368 22.84 -10.56 -34.39
C ASP A 368 23.13 -11.59 -33.27
N ASN A 369 23.32 -11.14 -32.03
CA ASN A 369 23.81 -11.97 -30.93
C ASN A 369 22.69 -12.77 -30.24
N ASP A 370 21.47 -12.22 -30.16
CA ASP A 370 20.31 -12.86 -29.53
C ASP A 370 19.36 -13.55 -30.53
N GLY A 371 19.51 -13.29 -31.82
CA GLY A 371 18.80 -13.99 -32.90
C GLY A 371 17.41 -13.43 -33.17
N ASP A 372 17.11 -12.20 -32.76
CA ASP A 372 15.84 -11.53 -32.98
C ASP A 372 15.65 -11.06 -34.45
N GLY A 373 16.75 -11.01 -35.21
CA GLY A 373 16.81 -10.64 -36.62
C GLY A 373 17.27 -9.20 -36.89
N MET A 374 17.56 -8.44 -35.84
CA MET A 374 18.24 -7.15 -35.86
C MET A 374 19.76 -7.38 -35.69
N ILE A 375 20.57 -6.38 -36.08
CA ILE A 375 22.03 -6.49 -36.05
C ILE A 375 22.53 -5.13 -35.60
N ASP A 376 23.42 -5.12 -34.60
CA ASP A 376 24.09 -3.91 -34.12
C ASP A 376 23.10 -2.83 -33.60
N GLU A 377 21.91 -3.19 -33.10
CA GLU A 377 20.97 -2.23 -32.53
C GLU A 377 21.48 -1.63 -31.21
N SER A 378 21.23 -0.33 -31.06
CA SER A 378 21.78 0.46 -29.97
C SER A 378 20.72 1.41 -29.45
N ARG A 379 20.42 1.28 -28.15
CA ARG A 379 19.61 2.21 -27.33
C ARG A 379 20.08 3.67 -27.26
N SER A 380 20.93 4.15 -28.15
CA SER A 380 21.52 5.50 -28.09
C SER A 380 21.91 6.03 -29.47
N ASN A 381 21.34 5.48 -30.54
CA ASN A 381 21.64 5.86 -31.92
C ASN A 381 20.61 6.84 -32.52
N GLY A 382 19.50 7.10 -31.82
CA GLY A 382 18.38 7.94 -32.23
C GLY A 382 17.52 7.32 -33.34
N ILE A 383 17.45 5.99 -33.41
CA ILE A 383 16.75 5.22 -34.44
C ILE A 383 15.86 4.20 -33.76
N ASP A 384 14.58 4.20 -34.13
CA ASP A 384 13.64 3.13 -33.84
C ASP A 384 14.01 1.92 -34.74
N ASP A 385 14.81 1.02 -34.18
CA ASP A 385 15.49 -0.05 -34.94
C ASP A 385 14.51 -1.14 -35.41
N ASP A 386 13.45 -1.42 -34.64
CA ASP A 386 12.47 -2.48 -34.92
C ASP A 386 11.16 -1.95 -35.59
N GLY A 387 10.90 -0.65 -35.48
CA GLY A 387 9.80 0.05 -36.13
C GLY A 387 8.47 -0.04 -35.39
N ASP A 388 8.48 -0.26 -34.08
CA ASP A 388 7.28 -0.48 -33.26
C ASP A 388 6.71 0.78 -32.60
N TRP A 389 7.47 1.90 -32.58
CA TRP A 389 7.01 3.20 -32.10
C TRP A 389 5.81 3.74 -32.91
N ASP A 390 4.68 3.97 -32.24
CA ASP A 390 3.43 4.45 -32.84
C ASP A 390 3.18 5.94 -32.54
N PRO A 391 3.26 6.84 -33.54
CA PRO A 391 3.02 8.28 -33.32
C PRO A 391 1.62 8.64 -32.79
N GLU A 392 0.62 7.76 -32.88
CA GLU A 392 -0.70 8.02 -32.29
C GLU A 392 -0.76 7.70 -30.78
N LYS A 393 0.20 6.94 -30.25
CA LYS A 393 0.20 6.42 -28.88
C LYS A 393 1.41 6.82 -28.06
N ASP A 394 2.59 6.80 -28.68
CA ASP A 394 3.89 6.88 -28.01
C ASP A 394 4.48 8.31 -28.07
N ASP A 395 3.87 9.21 -28.86
CA ASP A 395 4.22 10.64 -28.98
C ASP A 395 3.73 11.45 -27.74
N VAL A 396 4.26 11.08 -26.57
CA VAL A 396 3.86 11.57 -25.25
C VAL A 396 4.93 12.42 -24.57
N GLY A 397 6.05 12.69 -25.24
CA GLY A 397 7.16 13.50 -24.73
C GLY A 397 8.15 12.76 -23.84
N VAL A 398 9.24 13.45 -23.51
CA VAL A 398 10.43 12.92 -22.82
C VAL A 398 10.17 12.44 -21.40
N ASP A 399 9.10 12.91 -20.74
CA ASP A 399 8.68 12.40 -19.43
C ASP A 399 7.87 11.10 -19.50
N GLY A 400 7.45 10.69 -20.69
CA GLY A 400 6.65 9.49 -20.96
C GLY A 400 5.17 9.64 -20.55
N VAL A 401 4.68 10.85 -20.27
CA VAL A 401 3.35 11.12 -19.71
C VAL A 401 2.51 11.95 -20.69
N PRO A 402 1.36 11.44 -21.17
CA PRO A 402 0.52 12.20 -22.09
C PRO A 402 -0.12 13.44 -21.44
N ASN A 403 -0.26 14.51 -22.22
CA ASN A 403 -0.89 15.80 -21.91
C ASN A 403 -0.16 16.67 -20.87
N THR A 404 1.16 16.56 -20.76
CA THR A 404 1.99 17.41 -19.86
C THR A 404 2.47 18.69 -20.53
N GLY A 405 2.63 18.68 -21.86
CA GLY A 405 3.15 19.77 -22.67
C GLY A 405 4.68 19.87 -22.63
N ASP A 406 5.36 18.78 -22.31
CA ASP A 406 6.81 18.69 -22.18
C ASP A 406 7.51 18.60 -23.56
N LEU A 407 8.81 18.28 -23.57
CA LEU A 407 9.60 18.24 -24.80
C LEU A 407 9.34 16.92 -25.55
N GLY A 408 8.96 17.02 -26.83
CA GLY A 408 8.74 15.87 -27.71
C GLY A 408 7.26 15.65 -28.01
N GLU A 409 6.38 15.97 -27.05
CA GLU A 409 4.96 15.64 -27.14
C GLU A 409 4.22 16.25 -28.35
N GLY A 410 3.55 15.39 -29.10
CA GLY A 410 2.64 15.73 -30.20
C GLY A 410 3.36 16.27 -31.45
N ASP A 411 4.67 16.02 -31.58
CA ASP A 411 5.47 16.51 -32.70
C ASP A 411 5.59 15.49 -33.85
N GLY A 412 5.16 14.25 -33.60
CA GLY A 412 5.11 13.13 -34.52
C GLY A 412 6.47 12.49 -34.81
N GLN A 413 7.48 12.69 -33.96
CA GLN A 413 8.79 12.06 -34.01
C GLN A 413 9.16 11.45 -32.66
N PRO A 414 9.84 10.29 -32.62
CA PRO A 414 10.27 9.69 -31.37
C PRO A 414 11.29 10.58 -30.65
N THR A 415 11.12 10.74 -29.34
CA THR A 415 11.94 11.57 -28.47
C THR A 415 12.66 10.73 -27.42
N ALA A 416 13.98 10.68 -27.53
CA ALA A 416 14.85 9.97 -26.60
C ALA A 416 14.92 10.66 -25.23
N GLY A 417 15.02 9.84 -24.19
CA GLY A 417 15.33 10.27 -22.83
C GLY A 417 16.79 10.68 -22.62
N ASP A 418 17.14 11.03 -21.38
CA ASP A 418 18.54 11.12 -20.96
C ASP A 418 18.90 9.85 -20.19
N PRO A 419 19.77 8.97 -20.75
CA PRO A 419 20.14 7.72 -20.08
C PRO A 419 20.90 7.90 -18.77
N PHE A 420 21.30 9.12 -18.40
CA PHE A 420 21.99 9.44 -17.16
C PHE A 420 21.16 10.32 -16.21
N ASP A 421 19.94 10.69 -16.59
CA ASP A 421 18.97 11.37 -15.73
C ASP A 421 17.71 10.49 -15.57
N PRO A 422 17.52 9.85 -14.40
CA PRO A 422 16.37 8.96 -14.18
C PRO A 422 15.03 9.70 -14.23
N ARG A 423 15.02 11.04 -14.26
CA ARG A 423 13.82 11.86 -14.41
C ARG A 423 13.40 11.98 -15.88
N LEU A 424 14.24 11.68 -16.85
CA LEU A 424 13.94 11.85 -18.27
C LEU A 424 13.97 10.49 -18.98
N PRO A 425 12.98 9.61 -18.75
CA PRO A 425 13.00 8.24 -19.28
C PRO A 425 12.97 8.20 -20.81
N GLY A 426 12.29 9.15 -21.48
CA GLY A 426 12.00 9.12 -22.91
C GLY A 426 10.59 8.62 -23.21
N GLU A 427 10.23 8.65 -24.49
CA GLU A 427 8.95 8.12 -24.97
C GLU A 427 8.92 6.58 -24.95
N PRO A 428 7.74 5.93 -24.81
CA PRO A 428 7.60 4.47 -24.86
C PRO A 428 8.12 3.88 -26.17
N ASN A 429 8.59 2.62 -26.13
CA ASN A 429 9.07 1.88 -27.30
C ASN A 429 10.13 2.65 -28.12
N PHE A 430 11.06 3.31 -27.42
CA PHE A 430 12.18 3.99 -28.07
C PHE A 430 13.44 4.05 -27.20
N GLU A 431 14.57 3.62 -27.73
CA GLU A 431 15.87 3.61 -27.04
C GLU A 431 15.85 2.91 -25.67
N TRP A 432 16.09 3.64 -24.59
CA TRP A 432 16.23 3.06 -23.24
C TRP A 432 14.90 2.61 -22.64
N THR A 433 13.78 3.07 -23.21
CA THR A 433 12.45 2.58 -22.87
C THR A 433 12.05 1.38 -23.70
N ASP A 434 12.80 1.02 -24.75
CA ASP A 434 12.54 -0.19 -25.53
C ASP A 434 13.46 -1.35 -25.11
N LEU A 435 12.85 -2.53 -24.92
CA LEU A 435 13.56 -3.76 -24.63
C LEU A 435 14.33 -4.28 -25.85
N ASP A 436 13.75 -4.13 -27.04
CA ASP A 436 14.20 -4.82 -28.26
C ASP A 436 15.34 -4.06 -28.98
N GLU A 437 15.57 -2.77 -28.67
CA GLU A 437 16.72 -1.98 -29.16
C GLU A 437 18.11 -2.35 -28.57
N SER A 438 18.36 -3.62 -28.22
CA SER A 438 19.64 -4.05 -27.64
C SER A 438 20.13 -5.42 -28.10
N ASP A 439 21.26 -5.45 -28.82
CA ASP A 439 21.89 -6.67 -29.35
C ASP A 439 22.53 -7.56 -28.26
N MET A 440 21.72 -8.41 -27.63
CA MET A 440 22.08 -9.10 -26.39
C MET A 440 23.08 -10.25 -26.61
N ILE A 441 24.25 -10.20 -25.96
CA ILE A 441 25.26 -11.28 -26.05
C ILE A 441 24.86 -12.60 -25.37
N GLY A 442 23.81 -12.58 -24.56
CA GLY A 442 23.30 -13.70 -23.78
C GLY A 442 24.19 -14.11 -22.60
N LEU A 443 23.81 -15.20 -21.94
CA LEU A 443 24.60 -15.78 -20.85
C LEU A 443 25.83 -16.50 -21.41
N THR A 444 27.04 -16.07 -21.02
CA THR A 444 28.27 -16.65 -21.58
C THR A 444 28.94 -17.68 -20.66
N GLY A 445 28.65 -17.67 -19.36
CA GLY A 445 29.19 -18.63 -18.41
C GLY A 445 28.38 -18.77 -17.12
N PHE A 446 28.47 -19.94 -16.50
CA PHE A 446 27.84 -20.25 -15.23
C PHE A 446 28.67 -21.25 -14.43
N SER A 447 28.77 -21.02 -13.11
CA SER A 447 29.43 -21.93 -12.17
C SER A 447 28.64 -22.09 -10.86
N SER A 448 28.59 -23.32 -10.33
CA SER A 448 28.06 -23.62 -8.98
C SER A 448 29.08 -24.38 -8.12
N PRO A 449 30.22 -23.77 -7.78
CA PRO A 449 31.26 -24.43 -7.02
C PRO A 449 30.88 -24.53 -5.53
N PRO A 450 31.40 -25.52 -4.79
CA PRO A 450 31.27 -25.55 -3.35
C PRO A 450 31.96 -24.33 -2.72
N PHE A 451 31.38 -23.75 -1.68
CA PHE A 451 31.94 -22.57 -1.02
C PHE A 451 33.25 -22.90 -0.29
N THR A 452 34.30 -22.12 -0.54
CA THR A 452 35.62 -22.26 0.07
C THR A 452 36.26 -20.88 0.32
N SER A 453 37.41 -20.85 0.99
CA SER A 453 38.17 -19.60 1.15
C SER A 453 38.85 -19.09 -0.13
N GLN A 454 38.80 -19.82 -1.25
CA GLN A 454 39.49 -19.44 -2.49
C GLN A 454 38.55 -18.75 -3.50
N ASN A 455 37.28 -19.12 -3.51
CA ASN A 455 36.23 -18.58 -4.40
C ASN A 455 35.39 -17.47 -3.73
N ARG A 456 35.99 -16.73 -2.80
CA ARG A 456 35.46 -15.45 -2.34
C ARG A 456 35.64 -14.42 -3.46
N ILE A 457 34.70 -13.49 -3.63
CA ILE A 457 34.75 -12.53 -4.74
C ILE A 457 36.01 -11.64 -4.68
N ALA A 458 36.45 -11.24 -3.47
CA ALA A 458 37.74 -10.57 -3.16
C ALA A 458 39.05 -11.30 -3.58
N ASN A 459 38.96 -12.36 -4.39
CA ASN A 459 40.10 -13.05 -4.95
C ASN A 459 39.99 -13.02 -6.47
N ASP A 460 40.08 -11.81 -7.02
CA ASP A 460 39.81 -11.43 -8.40
C ASP A 460 40.39 -12.40 -9.42
N HIS A 461 41.70 -12.63 -9.31
CA HIS A 461 42.41 -13.46 -10.27
C HIS A 461 41.91 -14.91 -10.25
N TYR A 462 41.63 -15.47 -9.06
CA TYR A 462 41.13 -16.83 -8.94
C TYR A 462 39.70 -16.95 -9.46
N VAL A 463 38.82 -16.02 -9.11
CA VAL A 463 37.42 -16.04 -9.55
C VAL A 463 37.35 -15.92 -11.06
N TRP A 464 38.09 -14.96 -11.63
CA TRP A 464 38.17 -14.80 -13.07
C TRP A 464 38.65 -16.07 -13.78
N GLU A 465 39.80 -16.61 -13.37
CA GLU A 465 40.42 -17.73 -14.09
C GLU A 465 39.58 -19.02 -14.02
N ASN A 466 38.78 -19.21 -12.98
CA ASN A 466 38.09 -20.47 -12.76
C ASN A 466 36.59 -20.42 -13.08
N PHE A 467 35.95 -19.25 -13.03
CA PHE A 467 34.49 -19.15 -13.08
C PHE A 467 33.94 -18.13 -14.09
N LEU A 468 34.74 -17.16 -14.56
CA LEU A 468 34.27 -16.11 -15.49
C LEU A 468 34.68 -16.37 -16.95
N GLN A 469 35.23 -17.54 -17.27
CA GLN A 469 35.62 -17.86 -18.64
C GLN A 469 34.39 -18.16 -19.51
N ALA A 470 34.21 -17.40 -20.58
CA ALA A 470 33.14 -17.61 -21.55
C ALA A 470 33.14 -19.04 -22.13
N GLY A 471 31.95 -19.59 -22.34
CA GLY A 471 31.71 -20.94 -22.82
C GLY A 471 31.83 -22.04 -21.76
N VAL A 472 32.12 -21.68 -20.50
CA VAL A 472 32.19 -22.63 -19.39
C VAL A 472 30.86 -22.63 -18.64
N PHE A 473 30.18 -23.77 -18.68
CA PHE A 473 28.97 -24.04 -17.90
C PHE A 473 29.22 -25.25 -17.02
N ASP A 474 29.33 -25.02 -15.71
CA ASP A 474 29.42 -26.11 -14.74
C ASP A 474 28.12 -26.94 -14.76
N SER A 475 28.25 -28.24 -14.47
CA SER A 475 27.13 -29.18 -14.52
C SER A 475 26.12 -29.04 -13.38
N ALA A 476 26.35 -28.14 -12.40
CA ALA A 476 25.63 -28.03 -11.14
C ALA A 476 25.57 -29.37 -10.34
N ASN A 477 25.35 -29.31 -9.03
CA ASN A 477 25.63 -30.43 -8.12
C ASN A 477 24.38 -31.19 -7.65
N ALA A 478 23.54 -31.63 -8.58
CA ALA A 478 22.27 -32.33 -8.27
C ALA A 478 22.42 -33.71 -7.59
N ASN A 479 23.64 -34.21 -7.37
CA ASN A 479 23.89 -35.53 -6.79
C ASN A 479 24.80 -35.48 -5.54
N GLN A 480 25.22 -34.30 -5.11
CA GLN A 480 26.08 -34.13 -3.96
C GLN A 480 25.59 -32.92 -3.17
N ALA A 481 25.05 -33.17 -1.99
CA ALA A 481 24.59 -32.11 -1.10
C ALA A 481 25.78 -31.36 -0.47
N GLY A 482 25.61 -30.05 -0.24
CA GLY A 482 26.64 -29.19 0.31
C GLY A 482 26.34 -27.70 0.20
N ASP A 483 27.32 -26.90 0.61
CA ASP A 483 27.29 -25.44 0.53
C ASP A 483 27.79 -24.97 -0.84
N TYR A 484 26.90 -24.50 -1.70
CA TYR A 484 27.21 -24.12 -3.08
C TYR A 484 26.87 -22.67 -3.34
N ILE A 485 27.78 -21.95 -4.00
CA ILE A 485 27.53 -20.58 -4.47
C ILE A 485 27.11 -20.58 -5.92
N PHE A 486 26.45 -19.52 -6.36
CA PHE A 486 26.08 -19.28 -7.75
C PHE A 486 26.90 -18.11 -8.29
N ILE A 487 27.57 -18.34 -9.43
CA ILE A 487 28.32 -17.30 -10.15
C ILE A 487 27.85 -17.31 -11.60
N TYR A 488 27.27 -16.19 -12.02
CA TYR A 488 26.91 -15.93 -13.41
C TYR A 488 27.89 -14.95 -14.04
N SER A 489 28.10 -15.11 -15.35
CA SER A 489 28.92 -14.21 -16.14
C SER A 489 28.36 -14.03 -17.54
N THR A 490 28.34 -12.79 -18.01
CA THR A 490 28.11 -12.42 -19.40
C THR A 490 29.23 -11.47 -19.86
N GLY A 491 29.82 -11.78 -21.01
CA GLY A 491 31.11 -11.23 -21.48
C GLY A 491 32.11 -12.33 -21.90
N PRO A 492 33.37 -12.00 -22.22
CA PRO A 492 33.95 -10.65 -22.20
C PRO A 492 33.45 -9.75 -23.33
N MET A 493 33.31 -8.46 -23.06
CA MET A 493 32.99 -7.42 -24.04
C MET A 493 33.88 -6.17 -23.89
N THR A 494 33.71 -5.19 -24.77
CA THR A 494 34.30 -3.84 -24.59
C THR A 494 33.20 -2.89 -24.13
N LEU A 495 33.48 -2.08 -23.11
CA LEU A 495 32.61 -1.00 -22.65
C LEU A 495 33.32 0.34 -22.90
N PRO A 496 32.97 1.05 -24.00
CA PRO A 496 33.60 2.32 -24.33
C PRO A 496 33.42 3.39 -23.25
N ALA A 497 34.32 4.37 -23.21
CA ALA A 497 34.22 5.51 -22.31
C ALA A 497 32.93 6.31 -22.56
N GLY A 498 32.15 6.56 -21.50
CA GLY A 498 30.90 7.31 -21.53
C GLY A 498 29.65 6.51 -21.90
N GLU A 499 29.78 5.23 -22.24
CA GLU A 499 28.64 4.38 -22.59
C GLU A 499 28.10 3.56 -21.41
N ALA A 500 26.84 3.16 -21.52
CA ALA A 500 26.14 2.32 -20.56
C ALA A 500 25.66 1.00 -21.17
N ARG A 501 25.51 -0.03 -20.33
CA ARG A 501 24.89 -1.32 -20.69
C ARG A 501 23.98 -1.80 -19.56
N ARG A 502 22.89 -2.48 -19.93
CA ARG A 502 21.90 -3.03 -18.99
C ARG A 502 22.04 -4.55 -18.88
N PHE A 503 21.79 -5.09 -17.70
CA PHE A 503 21.57 -6.51 -17.50
C PHE A 503 20.57 -6.71 -16.35
N SER A 504 19.86 -7.83 -16.37
CA SER A 504 18.82 -8.10 -15.39
C SER A 504 18.68 -9.58 -15.05
N ILE A 505 18.27 -9.83 -13.81
CA ILE A 505 18.15 -11.17 -13.26
C ILE A 505 16.95 -11.23 -12.33
N ALA A 506 16.28 -12.38 -12.28
CA ALA A 506 15.20 -12.66 -11.35
C ALA A 506 15.60 -13.67 -10.27
N LEU A 507 15.30 -13.36 -9.01
CA LEU A 507 15.26 -14.31 -7.91
C LEU A 507 13.85 -14.91 -7.86
N VAL A 508 13.73 -16.23 -7.99
CA VAL A 508 12.44 -16.91 -8.19
C VAL A 508 12.25 -17.97 -7.12
N LEU A 509 11.09 -18.03 -6.47
CA LEU A 509 10.76 -19.09 -5.52
C LEU A 509 9.59 -19.94 -6.00
N GLY A 510 9.47 -21.14 -5.45
CA GLY A 510 8.36 -22.04 -5.73
C GLY A 510 8.21 -23.12 -4.66
N GLN A 511 6.97 -23.55 -4.41
CA GLN A 511 6.65 -24.62 -3.44
C GLN A 511 7.25 -25.96 -3.86
N ASP A 512 7.34 -26.20 -5.16
CA ASP A 512 8.00 -27.34 -5.77
C ASP A 512 8.63 -26.94 -7.11
N TYR A 513 9.19 -27.92 -7.82
CA TYR A 513 9.85 -27.68 -9.11
C TYR A 513 8.90 -27.20 -10.21
N ASP A 514 7.66 -27.70 -10.24
CA ASP A 514 6.68 -27.31 -11.26
C ASP A 514 6.25 -25.85 -11.03
N ASP A 515 6.02 -25.47 -9.78
CA ASP A 515 5.72 -24.10 -9.36
C ASP A 515 6.87 -23.13 -9.68
N LEU A 516 8.11 -23.52 -9.32
CA LEU A 516 9.31 -22.74 -9.63
C LEU A 516 9.46 -22.50 -11.14
N THR A 517 9.23 -23.54 -11.95
CA THR A 517 9.35 -23.45 -13.41
C THR A 517 8.27 -22.55 -14.00
N LEU A 518 7.04 -22.59 -13.47
CA LEU A 518 5.98 -21.67 -13.88
C LEU A 518 6.32 -20.23 -13.52
N ASN A 519 6.79 -19.97 -12.30
CA ASN A 519 7.24 -18.63 -11.88
C ASN A 519 8.41 -18.15 -12.74
N ALA A 520 9.33 -19.02 -13.13
CA ALA A 520 10.44 -18.71 -14.03
C ALA A 520 9.95 -18.33 -15.44
N ILE A 521 8.91 -19.00 -15.96
CA ILE A 521 8.28 -18.65 -17.24
C ILE A 521 7.55 -17.31 -17.12
N THR A 522 6.85 -17.06 -16.02
CA THR A 522 6.21 -15.77 -15.77
C THR A 522 7.23 -14.63 -15.66
N ALA A 523 8.38 -14.86 -15.02
CA ALA A 523 9.45 -13.87 -14.97
C ALA A 523 9.94 -13.48 -16.38
N GLN A 524 10.03 -14.48 -17.27
CA GLN A 524 10.39 -14.26 -18.67
C GLN A 524 9.32 -13.42 -19.39
N ASP A 525 8.04 -13.78 -19.25
CA ASP A 525 6.93 -13.06 -19.88
C ASP A 525 6.82 -11.59 -19.41
N ILE A 526 7.08 -11.33 -18.12
CA ILE A 526 7.13 -9.96 -17.59
C ILE A 526 8.28 -9.17 -18.20
N TYR A 527 9.46 -9.78 -18.31
CA TYR A 527 10.62 -9.17 -18.94
C TYR A 527 10.36 -8.85 -20.43
N GLU A 528 9.82 -9.82 -21.19
CA GLU A 528 9.50 -9.67 -22.62
C GLU A 528 8.40 -8.62 -22.87
N LYS A 529 7.59 -8.31 -21.87
CA LYS A 529 6.64 -7.19 -21.91
C LYS A 529 7.25 -5.90 -21.35
N ASN A 530 8.58 -5.78 -21.38
CA ASN A 530 9.31 -4.62 -20.91
C ASN A 530 9.00 -4.25 -19.44
N TYR A 531 8.82 -5.25 -18.58
CA TYR A 531 8.39 -5.10 -17.19
C TYR A 531 7.03 -4.42 -17.01
N GLN A 532 6.21 -4.34 -18.06
CA GLN A 532 4.83 -3.91 -17.96
C GLN A 532 3.95 -5.11 -17.60
N PHE A 533 3.23 -4.97 -16.51
CA PHE A 533 2.39 -6.02 -15.97
C PHE A 533 1.03 -5.46 -15.55
N ALA A 534 0.00 -6.29 -15.49
CA ALA A 534 -1.36 -5.86 -15.20
C ALA A 534 -1.41 -5.05 -13.89
N LYS A 535 -1.87 -3.80 -13.97
CA LYS A 535 -1.93 -2.90 -12.84
C LYS A 535 -3.29 -3.04 -12.16
N PRO A 536 -3.34 -3.49 -10.90
CA PRO A 536 -4.61 -3.57 -10.18
C PRO A 536 -5.18 -2.17 -9.89
N PRO A 537 -6.49 -2.06 -9.57
CA PRO A 537 -7.07 -0.80 -9.13
C PRO A 537 -6.37 -0.22 -7.90
N ASP A 538 -6.46 1.11 -7.74
CA ASP A 538 -5.91 1.82 -6.59
C ASP A 538 -6.36 1.22 -5.25
N LYS A 539 -5.49 1.29 -4.24
CA LYS A 539 -5.79 0.82 -2.88
C LYS A 539 -6.79 1.75 -2.19
N PRO A 540 -7.86 1.23 -1.58
CA PRO A 540 -8.76 2.05 -0.75
C PRO A 540 -8.11 2.35 0.61
N ASN A 541 -8.40 3.49 1.21
CA ASN A 541 -8.02 3.78 2.61
C ASN A 541 -8.97 3.08 3.57
N VAL A 542 -8.46 2.21 4.45
CA VAL A 542 -9.30 1.45 5.40
C VAL A 542 -9.16 1.93 6.84
N VAL A 543 -10.29 1.98 7.55
CA VAL A 543 -10.32 2.19 9.01
C VAL A 543 -11.01 1.01 9.70
N ALA A 544 -10.46 0.58 10.84
CA ALA A 544 -11.03 -0.46 11.69
C ALA A 544 -11.49 0.08 13.06
N VAL A 545 -12.69 -0.32 13.44
CA VAL A 545 -13.34 0.01 14.71
C VAL A 545 -13.44 -1.27 15.56
N PRO A 546 -12.74 -1.34 16.70
CA PRO A 546 -12.92 -2.46 17.63
C PRO A 546 -14.28 -2.38 18.29
N GLY A 547 -14.94 -3.52 18.42
CA GLY A 547 -16.16 -3.67 19.22
C GLY A 547 -16.13 -4.94 20.05
N ASP A 548 -17.17 -5.11 20.88
CA ASP A 548 -17.35 -6.31 21.68
C ASP A 548 -17.71 -7.50 20.78
N GLU A 549 -16.79 -8.45 20.65
CA GLU A 549 -16.90 -9.63 19.78
C GLU A 549 -17.18 -9.28 18.30
N ARG A 550 -16.72 -8.11 17.86
CA ARG A 550 -16.87 -7.65 16.47
C ARG A 550 -15.80 -6.64 16.06
N VAL A 551 -15.61 -6.48 14.76
CA VAL A 551 -14.81 -5.40 14.14
C VAL A 551 -15.68 -4.77 13.06
N THR A 552 -15.76 -3.45 13.03
CA THR A 552 -16.35 -2.72 11.91
C THR A 552 -15.24 -2.15 11.05
N LEU A 553 -15.25 -2.44 9.76
CA LEU A 553 -14.37 -1.86 8.75
C LEU A 553 -15.16 -0.84 7.95
N TYR A 554 -14.53 0.25 7.55
CA TYR A 554 -15.05 1.15 6.52
C TYR A 554 -13.90 1.72 5.69
N TRP A 555 -14.18 2.10 4.45
CA TRP A 555 -13.17 2.54 3.49
C TRP A 555 -13.71 3.58 2.51
N ASP A 556 -12.79 4.26 1.79
CA ASP A 556 -13.12 5.23 0.75
C ASP A 556 -13.35 4.60 -0.63
N SER A 557 -13.87 5.39 -1.57
CA SER A 557 -14.20 4.96 -2.93
C SER A 557 -13.08 5.23 -3.95
N LYS A 558 -11.85 5.55 -3.51
CA LYS A 558 -10.77 5.99 -4.41
C LYS A 558 -10.48 4.97 -5.52
N ALA A 559 -10.56 3.68 -5.18
CA ALA A 559 -10.32 2.58 -6.12
C ALA A 559 -11.28 2.55 -7.32
N GLU A 560 -12.50 3.07 -7.16
CA GLU A 560 -13.56 3.00 -8.19
C GLU A 560 -13.26 3.91 -9.41
N GLU A 561 -12.34 4.87 -9.24
CA GLU A 561 -11.92 5.81 -10.28
C GLU A 561 -10.52 5.47 -10.85
N SER A 562 -9.99 4.29 -10.54
CA SER A 562 -8.66 3.86 -11.01
C SER A 562 -8.69 3.54 -12.51
N PHE A 563 -7.68 4.05 -13.22
CA PHE A 563 -7.47 3.82 -14.65
C PHE A 563 -6.29 2.86 -14.85
N ASP A 564 -6.51 1.77 -15.57
CA ASP A 564 -5.46 0.84 -15.94
C ASP A 564 -4.77 1.32 -17.23
N PRO A 565 -3.48 1.69 -17.18
CA PRO A 565 -2.73 2.16 -18.35
C PRO A 565 -2.48 1.07 -19.39
N ILE A 566 -2.57 -0.22 -19.04
CA ILE A 566 -2.33 -1.32 -19.99
C ILE A 566 -3.59 -1.63 -20.80
N SER A 567 -4.76 -1.73 -20.15
CA SER A 567 -6.04 -1.87 -20.86
C SER A 567 -6.61 -0.55 -21.39
N GLU A 568 -6.02 0.58 -20.99
CA GLU A 568 -6.50 1.94 -21.27
C GLU A 568 -7.98 2.15 -20.88
N SER A 569 -8.40 1.53 -19.77
CA SER A 569 -9.80 1.49 -19.37
C SER A 569 -9.98 1.63 -17.85
N PHE A 570 -11.21 1.98 -17.44
CA PHE A 570 -11.64 1.90 -16.05
C PHE A 570 -12.31 0.53 -15.86
N ASP A 571 -11.58 -0.43 -15.32
CA ASP A 571 -11.96 -1.85 -15.26
C ASP A 571 -12.21 -2.36 -13.83
N PHE A 572 -12.28 -1.44 -12.85
CA PHE A 572 -12.67 -1.75 -11.48
C PHE A 572 -13.98 -2.55 -11.41
N GLU A 573 -13.98 -3.63 -10.62
CA GLU A 573 -15.14 -4.51 -10.46
C GLU A 573 -15.68 -4.57 -9.03
N GLY A 574 -14.81 -4.56 -8.02
CA GLY A 574 -15.30 -4.62 -6.63
C GLY A 574 -14.24 -4.67 -5.54
N TYR A 575 -14.72 -4.96 -4.32
CA TYR A 575 -13.91 -5.10 -3.11
C TYR A 575 -14.01 -6.51 -2.52
N VAL A 576 -12.93 -7.00 -1.93
CA VAL A 576 -12.87 -8.26 -1.18
C VAL A 576 -12.17 -8.05 0.16
N ILE A 577 -12.70 -8.66 1.22
CA ILE A 577 -12.16 -8.53 2.58
C ILE A 577 -11.47 -9.84 2.98
N TYR A 578 -10.20 -9.72 3.38
CA TYR A 578 -9.42 -10.79 3.98
C TYR A 578 -9.25 -10.55 5.48
N ARG A 579 -9.23 -11.64 6.27
CA ARG A 579 -8.98 -11.61 7.72
C ARG A 579 -8.03 -12.72 8.08
N SER A 580 -7.00 -12.40 8.85
CA SER A 580 -6.03 -13.37 9.36
C SER A 580 -5.66 -13.11 10.83
N ILE A 581 -5.06 -14.11 11.48
CA ILE A 581 -4.33 -13.98 12.75
C ILE A 581 -2.80 -14.00 12.55
N ASP A 582 -2.36 -14.10 11.30
CA ASP A 582 -0.98 -14.06 10.82
C ASP A 582 -0.83 -12.84 9.89
N PRO A 583 0.11 -11.91 10.14
CA PRO A 583 0.29 -10.74 9.28
C PRO A 583 0.59 -11.10 7.81
N SER A 584 1.13 -12.28 7.52
CA SER A 584 1.44 -12.70 6.15
C SER A 584 0.21 -13.15 5.33
N PHE A 585 -0.96 -13.31 5.96
CA PHE A 585 -2.18 -13.87 5.35
C PHE A 585 -2.02 -15.28 4.72
N LEU A 586 -0.88 -15.95 4.88
CA LEU A 586 -0.60 -17.26 4.28
C LEU A 586 -1.53 -18.37 4.80
N ASP A 587 -2.15 -18.17 5.96
CA ASP A 587 -3.20 -19.04 6.48
C ASP A 587 -4.52 -18.95 5.68
N GLN A 588 -4.71 -17.87 4.92
CA GLN A 588 -5.85 -17.66 4.03
C GLN A 588 -5.56 -18.09 2.58
N GLN A 589 -4.30 -18.26 2.17
CA GLN A 589 -3.91 -18.72 0.83
C GLN A 589 -4.12 -20.24 0.66
N THR A 590 -5.37 -20.64 0.50
CA THR A 590 -5.78 -22.05 0.53
C THR A 590 -6.30 -22.57 -0.81
N ILE A 591 -6.55 -21.70 -1.78
CA ILE A 591 -7.01 -22.08 -3.12
C ILE A 591 -5.78 -22.48 -3.93
N THR A 592 -5.75 -23.72 -4.39
CA THR A 592 -4.60 -24.27 -5.14
C THR A 592 -4.78 -24.13 -6.64
N ASP A 593 -3.67 -24.12 -7.36
CA ASP A 593 -3.65 -24.24 -8.80
C ASP A 593 -3.90 -25.68 -9.31
N ALA A 594 -3.85 -25.85 -10.63
CA ALA A 594 -4.03 -27.16 -11.27
C ALA A 594 -2.93 -28.18 -10.92
N ASN A 595 -1.77 -27.72 -10.45
CA ASN A 595 -0.63 -28.55 -10.05
C ASN A 595 -0.63 -28.86 -8.55
N GLY A 596 -1.41 -28.11 -7.75
CA GLY A 596 -1.60 -28.32 -6.32
C GLY A 596 -0.86 -27.31 -5.43
N SER A 597 -0.21 -26.31 -6.04
CA SER A 597 0.47 -25.22 -5.32
C SER A 597 -0.56 -24.20 -4.83
N LYS A 598 -0.40 -23.71 -3.60
CA LYS A 598 -1.26 -22.64 -3.07
C LYS A 598 -1.07 -21.37 -3.89
N PHE A 599 -2.17 -20.75 -4.33
CA PHE A 599 -2.12 -19.66 -5.31
C PHE A 599 -3.07 -18.50 -4.97
N LEU A 600 -4.38 -18.74 -4.78
CA LEU A 600 -5.32 -17.67 -4.42
C LEU A 600 -5.76 -17.73 -2.95
N PHE A 601 -6.24 -16.58 -2.46
CA PHE A 601 -6.69 -16.39 -1.08
C PHE A 601 -8.19 -16.67 -0.93
N GLU A 602 -8.57 -17.29 0.19
CA GLU A 602 -9.97 -17.44 0.55
C GLU A 602 -10.47 -16.15 1.25
N PRO A 603 -11.52 -15.49 0.73
CA PRO A 603 -12.10 -14.33 1.38
C PRO A 603 -12.73 -14.66 2.74
N LEU A 604 -12.78 -13.67 3.62
CA LEU A 604 -13.51 -13.76 4.89
C LEU A 604 -14.96 -14.22 4.63
N LYS A 605 -15.44 -15.18 5.43
CA LYS A 605 -16.85 -15.60 5.38
C LYS A 605 -17.70 -14.72 6.28
N MET A 606 -18.79 -14.19 5.73
CA MET A 606 -19.85 -13.53 6.48
C MET A 606 -20.61 -14.53 7.36
N SER A 607 -21.42 -14.04 8.29
CA SER A 607 -22.29 -14.86 9.16
C SER A 607 -23.29 -15.72 8.38
N THR A 608 -23.60 -15.34 7.14
CA THR A 608 -24.43 -16.10 6.19
C THR A 608 -23.70 -17.27 5.53
N GLY A 609 -22.36 -17.32 5.64
CA GLY A 609 -21.48 -18.27 4.95
C GLY A 609 -21.03 -17.83 3.56
N ALA A 610 -21.56 -16.71 3.04
CA ALA A 610 -21.08 -16.11 1.79
C ALA A 610 -19.72 -15.41 1.99
N PRO A 611 -18.88 -15.29 0.95
CA PRO A 611 -17.66 -14.49 1.02
C PRO A 611 -17.98 -13.01 1.19
N ALA A 612 -17.17 -12.28 1.96
CA ALA A 612 -17.17 -10.82 2.05
C ALA A 612 -16.52 -10.25 0.78
N ARG A 613 -17.26 -10.32 -0.32
CA ARG A 613 -16.92 -9.81 -1.64
C ARG A 613 -18.10 -8.99 -2.12
N PHE A 614 -17.82 -7.78 -2.59
CA PHE A 614 -18.80 -6.77 -2.95
C PHE A 614 -18.47 -6.22 -4.33
N ASP A 615 -19.25 -6.60 -5.33
CA ASP A 615 -19.04 -6.29 -6.75
C ASP A 615 -20.11 -5.36 -7.33
N LEU A 616 -19.78 -4.73 -8.45
CA LEU A 616 -20.72 -3.95 -9.24
C LEU A 616 -21.91 -4.82 -9.67
N ASN A 617 -23.04 -4.17 -9.97
CA ASN A 617 -24.22 -4.84 -10.52
C ASN A 617 -24.21 -4.74 -12.05
N ASN A 618 -23.43 -5.60 -12.71
CA ASN A 618 -23.18 -5.58 -14.15
C ASN A 618 -23.17 -7.01 -14.77
N GLU A 619 -22.61 -7.16 -15.98
CA GLU A 619 -22.46 -8.42 -16.69
C GLU A 619 -21.32 -9.33 -16.21
N TYR A 620 -20.34 -8.78 -15.49
CA TYR A 620 -19.17 -9.49 -14.96
C TYR A 620 -19.55 -10.13 -13.62
N SER A 621 -19.59 -11.46 -13.58
CA SER A 621 -19.91 -12.18 -12.33
C SER A 621 -19.51 -13.65 -12.42
N GLY A 622 -19.34 -14.29 -11.26
CA GLY A 622 -18.88 -15.67 -11.17
C GLY A 622 -17.39 -15.82 -11.44
N LEU A 623 -16.99 -16.90 -12.10
CA LEU A 623 -15.59 -17.10 -12.47
C LEU A 623 -15.26 -16.25 -13.71
N SER A 624 -14.07 -15.66 -13.71
CA SER A 624 -13.52 -14.97 -14.87
C SER A 624 -13.50 -15.88 -16.10
N THR A 625 -13.57 -15.29 -17.28
CA THR A 625 -13.41 -15.96 -18.58
C THR A 625 -11.95 -16.34 -18.86
N ILE A 626 -11.02 -15.59 -18.27
CA ILE A 626 -9.58 -15.71 -18.46
C ILE A 626 -8.99 -16.44 -17.24
N PRO A 627 -8.33 -17.61 -17.43
CA PRO A 627 -7.57 -18.24 -16.38
C PRO A 627 -6.20 -17.57 -16.22
N TYR A 628 -5.62 -17.67 -15.03
CA TYR A 628 -4.21 -17.37 -14.85
C TYR A 628 -3.34 -18.31 -15.71
N THR A 629 -2.50 -17.70 -16.55
CA THR A 629 -1.67 -18.39 -17.55
C THR A 629 -0.84 -19.49 -16.89
N GLY A 630 -0.89 -20.70 -17.46
CA GLY A 630 -0.15 -21.87 -16.96
C GLY A 630 -0.69 -22.49 -15.66
N ARG A 631 -1.54 -21.79 -14.91
CA ARG A 631 -2.02 -22.20 -13.57
C ARG A 631 -3.34 -22.98 -13.60
N GLY A 632 -4.21 -22.70 -14.57
CA GLY A 632 -5.52 -23.37 -14.70
C GLY A 632 -6.53 -22.98 -13.63
N VAL A 633 -6.34 -21.83 -12.97
CA VAL A 633 -7.24 -21.24 -11.97
C VAL A 633 -7.90 -20.00 -12.55
N TYR A 634 -9.16 -19.78 -12.18
CA TYR A 634 -9.93 -18.60 -12.55
C TYR A 634 -10.19 -17.75 -11.31
N TYR A 635 -10.13 -16.43 -11.47
CA TYR A 635 -10.52 -15.51 -10.40
C TYR A 635 -12.05 -15.49 -10.24
N ASN A 636 -12.55 -15.19 -9.04
CA ASN A 636 -13.98 -15.10 -8.78
C ASN A 636 -14.39 -13.62 -8.68
N LEU A 637 -15.06 -13.11 -9.71
CA LEU A 637 -15.47 -11.72 -9.86
C LEU A 637 -16.63 -11.31 -8.94
N GLY A 638 -17.33 -12.28 -8.32
CA GLY A 638 -18.43 -11.98 -7.40
C GLY A 638 -19.77 -12.51 -7.88
N SER A 639 -20.86 -11.91 -7.42
CA SER A 639 -22.23 -12.40 -7.66
C SER A 639 -23.26 -11.28 -7.78
N ASN A 640 -22.84 -10.10 -8.25
CA ASN A 640 -23.62 -8.88 -8.36
C ASN A 640 -24.29 -8.51 -7.03
N THR A 641 -23.49 -8.27 -5.99
CA THR A 641 -24.02 -7.92 -4.66
C THR A 641 -24.24 -6.42 -4.47
N GLY A 642 -23.64 -5.59 -5.32
CA GLY A 642 -23.51 -4.16 -5.12
C GLY A 642 -22.32 -3.80 -4.21
N LEU A 643 -21.77 -2.61 -4.42
CA LEU A 643 -20.68 -2.06 -3.61
C LEU A 643 -21.19 -1.57 -2.26
N VAL A 644 -20.34 -1.71 -1.25
CA VAL A 644 -20.51 -1.15 0.09
C VAL A 644 -19.19 -0.51 0.52
N HIS A 645 -19.25 0.45 1.44
CA HIS A 645 -18.08 1.13 2.02
C HIS A 645 -17.94 0.88 3.52
N SER A 646 -18.63 -0.14 4.03
CA SER A 646 -18.56 -0.55 5.43
C SER A 646 -18.94 -2.02 5.60
N PHE A 647 -18.29 -2.71 6.53
CA PHE A 647 -18.54 -4.12 6.82
C PHE A 647 -18.36 -4.42 8.31
N ILE A 648 -19.29 -5.18 8.90
CA ILE A 648 -19.19 -5.63 10.30
C ILE A 648 -18.82 -7.10 10.35
N ASP A 649 -17.58 -7.41 10.73
CA ASP A 649 -17.19 -8.76 11.09
C ASP A 649 -17.63 -9.07 12.52
N SER A 650 -18.54 -10.03 12.66
CA SER A 650 -18.96 -10.61 13.94
C SER A 650 -18.88 -12.14 13.93
N ASN A 651 -18.25 -12.72 12.90
CA ASN A 651 -18.24 -14.15 12.67
C ASN A 651 -17.03 -14.81 13.34
N ASN A 652 -17.24 -15.31 14.57
CA ASN A 652 -16.18 -15.90 15.42
C ASN A 652 -15.04 -14.92 15.74
N VAL A 653 -15.39 -13.66 15.94
CA VAL A 653 -14.45 -12.64 16.41
C VAL A 653 -14.33 -12.76 17.93
N PHE A 654 -13.10 -12.84 18.41
CA PHE A 654 -12.80 -13.01 19.83
C PHE A 654 -12.16 -11.75 20.41
N ASN A 655 -12.70 -11.26 21.51
CA ASN A 655 -12.08 -10.16 22.23
C ASN A 655 -10.65 -10.53 22.67
N GLY A 656 -9.73 -9.64 22.37
CA GLY A 656 -8.32 -9.77 22.70
C GLY A 656 -7.46 -10.57 21.74
N GLN A 657 -8.05 -11.16 20.70
CA GLN A 657 -7.30 -11.69 19.58
C GLN A 657 -6.82 -10.53 18.71
N THR A 658 -5.55 -10.55 18.30
CA THR A 658 -5.08 -9.66 17.25
C THR A 658 -5.55 -10.23 15.91
N TYR A 659 -6.30 -9.43 15.16
CA TYR A 659 -6.68 -9.70 13.78
C TYR A 659 -6.00 -8.72 12.85
N TYR A 660 -5.65 -9.23 11.68
CA TYR A 660 -5.18 -8.47 10.54
C TYR A 660 -6.28 -8.50 9.47
N TYR A 661 -6.67 -7.34 8.97
CA TYR A 661 -7.63 -7.22 7.87
C TYR A 661 -6.99 -6.53 6.68
N ALA A 662 -7.43 -6.89 5.49
CA ALA A 662 -7.15 -6.18 4.26
C ALA A 662 -8.46 -5.99 3.47
N VAL A 663 -8.70 -4.78 2.98
CA VAL A 663 -9.77 -4.47 2.03
C VAL A 663 -9.11 -4.26 0.67
N VAL A 664 -9.39 -5.15 -0.26
CA VAL A 664 -8.69 -5.22 -1.53
C VAL A 664 -9.65 -4.90 -2.66
N SER A 665 -9.32 -3.92 -3.49
CA SER A 665 -9.98 -3.64 -4.76
C SER A 665 -9.50 -4.62 -5.83
N TYR A 666 -10.37 -4.97 -6.77
CA TYR A 666 -10.03 -5.83 -7.90
C TYR A 666 -10.76 -5.41 -9.17
N ASP A 667 -10.14 -5.69 -10.31
CA ASP A 667 -10.67 -5.45 -11.65
C ASP A 667 -11.33 -6.72 -12.24
N HIS A 668 -11.93 -6.58 -13.43
CA HIS A 668 -12.47 -7.70 -14.19
C HIS A 668 -11.52 -8.25 -15.28
N GLY A 669 -10.32 -7.69 -15.43
CA GLY A 669 -9.38 -7.99 -16.50
C GLY A 669 -9.87 -7.61 -17.91
N ASP A 670 -9.11 -7.98 -18.95
CA ASP A 670 -9.43 -7.69 -20.35
C ASP A 670 -9.33 -8.94 -21.24
N ASP A 671 -10.48 -9.37 -21.79
CA ASP A 671 -10.62 -10.55 -22.66
C ASP A 671 -9.87 -10.42 -24.00
N SER A 672 -9.74 -9.20 -24.52
CA SER A 672 -9.13 -8.93 -25.82
C SER A 672 -7.61 -8.93 -25.75
N LEU A 673 -7.06 -8.47 -24.63
CA LEU A 673 -5.63 -8.47 -24.30
C LEU A 673 -5.18 -9.77 -23.61
N GLY A 674 -6.12 -10.59 -23.14
CA GLY A 674 -5.83 -11.82 -22.40
C GLY A 674 -5.28 -11.54 -21.00
N ILE A 675 -5.62 -10.39 -20.42
CA ILE A 675 -5.19 -9.96 -19.09
C ILE A 675 -6.14 -10.54 -18.06
N ALA A 676 -5.64 -11.43 -17.21
CA ALA A 676 -6.43 -11.98 -16.12
C ALA A 676 -6.71 -10.92 -15.04
N PRO A 677 -7.81 -11.05 -14.29
CA PRO A 677 -8.14 -10.11 -13.23
C PRO A 677 -7.00 -9.93 -12.20
N ALA A 678 -6.78 -8.69 -11.76
CA ALA A 678 -5.83 -8.35 -10.71
C ALA A 678 -6.54 -7.78 -9.48
N GLU A 679 -5.89 -7.93 -8.33
CA GLU A 679 -6.34 -7.36 -7.06
C GLU A 679 -5.19 -6.57 -6.44
N CYS A 680 -5.47 -5.45 -5.79
CA CYS A 680 -4.42 -4.62 -5.21
C CYS A 680 -3.71 -5.35 -4.05
N SER A 681 -2.48 -4.94 -3.74
CA SER A 681 -1.69 -5.64 -2.72
C SER A 681 -2.34 -5.58 -1.34
N LYS A 682 -2.05 -6.60 -0.50
CA LYS A 682 -2.59 -6.78 0.86
C LYS A 682 -1.48 -7.08 1.86
N THR A 683 -0.35 -6.40 1.66
CA THR A 683 0.91 -6.70 2.33
C THR A 683 0.92 -6.09 3.73
N ILE A 684 1.19 -6.92 4.74
CA ILE A 684 1.57 -6.46 6.07
C ILE A 684 2.96 -6.99 6.37
N THR A 685 3.87 -6.07 6.68
CA THR A 685 5.27 -6.42 6.88
C THR A 685 5.56 -6.57 8.35
N LEU A 686 6.28 -7.63 8.68
CA LEU A 686 6.92 -7.77 9.97
C LEU A 686 8.40 -7.44 9.81
N ASN A 687 8.88 -6.43 10.52
CA ASN A 687 10.31 -6.18 10.63
C ASN A 687 10.96 -7.34 11.39
N PRO A 688 11.83 -8.11 10.74
CA PRO A 688 12.44 -9.28 11.36
C PRO A 688 13.37 -8.92 12.53
N GLU A 689 13.95 -7.72 12.54
CA GLU A 689 14.87 -7.28 13.60
C GLU A 689 14.13 -6.71 14.81
N THR A 690 13.05 -5.96 14.60
CA THR A 690 12.37 -5.19 15.66
C THR A 690 11.03 -5.77 16.13
N ASN A 691 10.45 -6.74 15.42
CA ASN A 691 9.04 -7.19 15.56
C ASN A 691 8.01 -6.09 15.29
N GLU A 692 8.40 -5.01 14.64
CA GLU A 692 7.48 -3.96 14.23
C GLU A 692 6.59 -4.44 13.09
N VAL A 693 5.28 -4.20 13.20
CA VAL A 693 4.31 -4.46 12.14
C VAL A 693 4.12 -3.17 11.37
N MET A 694 4.45 -3.18 10.08
CA MET A 694 4.20 -2.08 9.15
C MET A 694 2.96 -2.42 8.32
N LEU A 695 1.99 -1.52 8.35
CA LEU A 695 0.71 -1.65 7.65
C LEU A 695 0.72 -0.79 6.39
N ASP A 696 0.05 -1.27 5.34
CA ASP A 696 -0.31 -0.51 4.15
C ASP A 696 -1.68 0.16 4.32
N MET A 697 -2.02 1.14 3.49
CA MET A 697 -3.22 2.00 3.60
C MET A 697 -4.56 1.24 3.58
N ASN A 698 -4.58 0.07 2.93
CA ASN A 698 -5.74 -0.81 2.81
C ASN A 698 -5.70 -2.00 3.80
N THR A 699 -4.75 -2.00 4.72
CA THR A 699 -4.57 -3.04 5.75
C THR A 699 -4.66 -2.47 7.15
N THR A 700 -5.08 -3.29 8.12
CA THR A 700 -5.22 -2.83 9.50
C THR A 700 -5.00 -3.96 10.50
N GLN A 701 -4.35 -3.63 11.60
CA GLN A 701 -4.21 -4.48 12.77
C GLN A 701 -5.16 -4.00 13.87
N ILE A 702 -6.04 -4.89 14.34
CA ILE A 702 -7.03 -4.53 15.36
C ILE A 702 -7.22 -5.63 16.39
N VAL A 703 -7.47 -5.22 17.63
CA VAL A 703 -7.79 -6.10 18.75
C VAL A 703 -9.23 -5.79 19.20
N PRO A 704 -10.22 -6.66 18.90
CA PRO A 704 -11.60 -6.50 19.37
C PRO A 704 -11.64 -6.49 20.91
N ARG A 705 -12.53 -5.67 21.46
CA ARG A 705 -12.61 -5.43 22.91
C ARG A 705 -13.98 -4.89 23.30
N SER A 706 -14.40 -5.26 24.50
CA SER A 706 -15.55 -4.64 25.16
C SER A 706 -15.19 -3.21 25.58
N PRO A 707 -16.10 -2.23 25.39
CA PRO A 707 -15.87 -0.88 25.87
C PRO A 707 -15.84 -0.83 27.41
N THR A 708 -15.38 0.30 27.95
CA THR A 708 -15.31 0.48 29.41
C THR A 708 -16.71 0.51 30.05
N ALA A 709 -16.78 0.16 31.33
CA ALA A 709 -18.01 0.23 32.10
C ALA A 709 -18.58 1.67 32.08
N GLY A 710 -19.86 1.81 31.72
CA GLY A 710 -20.52 3.11 31.61
C GLY A 710 -20.37 3.81 30.27
N PHE A 711 -19.70 3.21 29.28
CA PHE A 711 -19.64 3.74 27.91
C PHE A 711 -21.05 4.02 27.34
N VAL A 712 -21.19 5.20 26.76
CA VAL A 712 -22.33 5.67 25.98
C VAL A 712 -21.77 6.11 24.62
N PRO A 713 -22.20 5.48 23.50
CA PRO A 713 -21.68 5.82 22.18
C PRO A 713 -22.11 7.23 21.78
N GLY A 714 -21.27 7.89 20.98
CA GLY A 714 -21.62 9.11 20.27
C GLY A 714 -22.82 8.89 19.35
N GLN A 715 -23.61 9.95 19.16
CA GLN A 715 -24.86 9.91 18.42
C GLN A 715 -25.22 11.31 17.90
N LEU A 716 -26.28 11.38 17.08
CA LEU A 716 -26.89 12.63 16.68
C LEU A 716 -27.66 13.26 17.85
N ASP A 717 -27.63 14.58 17.94
CA ASP A 717 -28.34 15.33 18.97
C ASP A 717 -29.85 15.17 18.80
N ASN A 718 -30.47 14.49 19.77
CA ASN A 718 -31.90 14.16 19.79
C ASN A 718 -32.39 13.29 18.62
N ASP A 719 -31.49 12.58 17.92
CA ASP A 719 -31.78 11.81 16.70
C ASP A 719 -32.53 12.65 15.64
N TRP A 720 -32.19 13.94 15.55
CA TRP A 720 -32.94 14.93 14.75
C TRP A 720 -32.09 15.53 13.64
N ILE A 721 -32.67 15.56 12.44
CA ILE A 721 -32.14 16.28 11.28
C ILE A 721 -33.08 17.44 10.99
N GLU A 722 -32.58 18.67 11.13
CA GLU A 722 -33.35 19.89 10.93
C GLU A 722 -33.40 20.25 9.44
N HIS A 723 -34.60 20.38 8.89
CA HIS A 723 -34.81 20.92 7.54
C HIS A 723 -34.79 22.46 7.61
N THR A 724 -33.69 23.08 7.18
CA THR A 724 -33.44 24.52 7.36
C THR A 724 -33.88 25.36 6.15
N ASN A 725 -33.87 24.79 4.96
CA ASN A 725 -34.32 25.45 3.73
C ASN A 725 -34.91 24.45 2.74
N GLY A 726 -35.92 24.88 1.99
CA GLY A 726 -36.60 24.06 1.01
C GLY A 726 -37.96 23.53 1.49
N VAL A 727 -38.54 22.62 0.72
CA VAL A 727 -39.87 22.04 0.99
C VAL A 727 -39.91 20.54 0.75
N ALA A 728 -38.84 19.87 0.33
CA ALA A 728 -38.82 18.45 0.03
C ALA A 728 -39.35 17.58 1.17
N THR A 729 -39.86 16.41 0.79
CA THR A 729 -40.41 15.42 1.74
C THR A 729 -39.71 14.08 1.62
N GLY A 730 -38.55 14.04 0.98
CA GLY A 730 -37.72 12.84 0.97
C GLY A 730 -37.24 12.48 2.37
N GLU A 731 -36.77 11.25 2.52
CA GLU A 731 -36.25 10.74 3.78
C GLU A 731 -34.73 10.86 3.79
N ILE A 732 -34.17 11.29 4.91
CA ILE A 732 -32.74 11.30 5.17
C ILE A 732 -32.51 10.50 6.45
N SER A 733 -31.58 9.55 6.41
CA SER A 733 -31.17 8.77 7.56
C SER A 733 -29.65 8.84 7.71
N VAL A 734 -29.20 9.00 8.95
CA VAL A 734 -27.78 8.98 9.30
C VAL A 734 -27.55 7.80 10.25
N GLU A 735 -26.65 6.90 9.86
CA GLU A 735 -26.22 5.77 10.67
C GLU A 735 -24.82 6.03 11.22
N VAL A 736 -24.62 5.82 12.52
CA VAL A 736 -23.31 5.95 13.17
C VAL A 736 -22.60 4.60 13.15
N ILE A 737 -21.54 4.52 12.35
CA ILE A 737 -20.69 3.33 12.13
C ILE A 737 -19.51 3.32 13.11
N ASP A 738 -18.85 4.47 13.29
CA ASP A 738 -17.83 4.70 14.33
C ASP A 738 -18.26 5.81 15.30
N PRO A 739 -18.85 5.47 16.46
CA PRO A 739 -19.26 6.46 17.45
C PRO A 739 -18.09 7.20 18.12
N ARG A 740 -16.84 6.78 17.89
CA ARG A 740 -15.64 7.40 18.49
C ARG A 740 -15.08 8.53 17.63
N ALA A 741 -15.43 8.56 16.35
CA ALA A 741 -15.07 9.64 15.43
C ALA A 741 -15.94 10.89 15.64
N LEU A 742 -17.11 10.74 16.29
CA LEU A 742 -18.01 11.86 16.56
C LEU A 742 -17.45 12.80 17.62
N GLU A 743 -17.66 14.09 17.38
CA GLU A 743 -17.25 15.17 18.27
C GLU A 743 -18.44 15.94 18.84
N ASP A 744 -18.24 16.56 20.01
CA ASP A 744 -19.25 17.35 20.70
C ASP A 744 -19.54 18.67 19.95
N GLY A 745 -20.79 18.83 19.54
CA GLY A 745 -21.25 20.06 18.90
C GLY A 745 -20.79 20.22 17.44
N ASN A 746 -20.20 19.20 16.83
CA ASN A 746 -19.91 19.24 15.39
C ASN A 746 -21.22 19.23 14.60
N THR A 747 -21.36 20.12 13.62
CA THR A 747 -22.57 20.30 12.81
C THR A 747 -22.27 20.03 11.35
N PHE A 748 -23.14 19.24 10.72
CA PHE A 748 -23.03 18.88 9.31
C PHE A 748 -24.18 19.50 8.53
N GLU A 749 -23.91 19.89 7.28
CA GLU A 749 -24.90 20.41 6.36
C GLU A 749 -25.04 19.52 5.12
N ILE A 750 -26.26 19.11 4.81
CA ILE A 750 -26.62 18.37 3.61
C ILE A 750 -27.33 19.32 2.65
N THR A 751 -26.74 19.57 1.49
CA THR A 751 -27.29 20.49 0.49
C THR A 751 -27.64 19.76 -0.80
N PHE A 752 -28.86 19.94 -1.27
CA PHE A 752 -29.39 19.31 -2.48
C PHE A 752 -29.31 20.24 -3.69
N SER A 753 -28.87 19.71 -4.83
CA SER A 753 -28.88 20.40 -6.11
C SER A 753 -30.00 19.87 -7.01
N SER A 754 -30.37 20.63 -8.05
CA SER A 754 -31.39 20.21 -9.02
C SER A 754 -30.81 20.20 -10.45
N ASN A 755 -31.22 19.22 -11.25
CA ASN A 755 -30.81 18.98 -12.65
C ASN A 755 -29.37 18.45 -12.87
N PRO A 756 -29.09 17.17 -12.59
CA PRO A 756 -29.95 16.17 -11.93
C PRO A 756 -30.02 16.40 -10.42
N THR A 757 -30.97 15.75 -9.74
CA THR A 757 -31.01 15.76 -8.27
C THR A 757 -29.76 15.06 -7.74
N SER A 758 -29.03 15.74 -6.86
CA SER A 758 -27.87 15.21 -6.15
C SER A 758 -27.70 15.93 -4.82
N TYR A 759 -26.84 15.43 -3.95
CA TYR A 759 -26.55 16.07 -2.67
C TYR A 759 -25.07 16.01 -2.30
N SER A 760 -24.64 17.00 -1.52
CA SER A 760 -23.29 17.09 -0.95
C SER A 760 -23.41 17.24 0.56
N VAL A 761 -22.40 16.78 1.29
CA VAL A 761 -22.37 16.86 2.75
C VAL A 761 -21.11 17.59 3.20
N MET A 762 -21.31 18.69 3.91
CA MET A 762 -20.24 19.55 4.43
C MET A 762 -20.11 19.40 5.94
N ASP A 763 -18.87 19.30 6.43
CA ASP A 763 -18.54 19.45 7.84
C ASP A 763 -18.33 20.95 8.15
N LEU A 764 -19.10 21.48 9.11
CA LEU A 764 -19.01 22.89 9.52
C LEU A 764 -18.01 23.11 10.68
N LYS A 765 -17.27 22.09 11.10
CA LYS A 765 -16.12 22.26 11.99
C LYS A 765 -14.93 22.79 11.21
N THR A 766 -14.31 23.85 11.73
CA THR A 766 -13.08 24.41 11.13
C THR A 766 -11.94 23.42 11.28
N VAL A 767 -11.38 22.98 10.16
CA VAL A 767 -10.10 22.29 10.08
C VAL A 767 -8.99 23.31 10.26
N GLU A 768 -7.95 22.94 11.01
CA GLU A 768 -6.73 23.72 11.20
C GLU A 768 -5.55 22.87 10.75
N ASP A 769 -4.87 23.29 9.70
CA ASP A 769 -3.84 22.52 9.00
C ASP A 769 -2.51 23.29 8.99
N GLU A 770 -1.43 22.65 9.44
CA GLU A 770 -0.09 23.24 9.49
C GLU A 770 0.65 22.95 8.18
N LEU A 771 0.59 23.91 7.26
CA LEU A 771 1.06 23.75 5.89
C LEU A 771 2.52 24.18 5.74
N TYR A 772 3.43 23.23 5.52
CA TYR A 772 4.82 23.54 5.15
C TYR A 772 4.91 23.93 3.68
N VAL A 773 5.36 25.17 3.40
CA VAL A 773 5.33 25.74 2.06
C VAL A 773 6.72 25.78 1.44
N LYS A 774 6.84 25.24 0.22
CA LYS A 774 7.96 25.48 -0.72
C LYS A 774 7.46 26.36 -1.87
N VAL A 775 8.12 27.49 -2.13
CA VAL A 775 7.66 28.47 -3.12
C VAL A 775 7.70 27.87 -4.53
N ASP A 776 6.64 28.12 -5.30
CA ASP A 776 6.38 27.56 -6.63
C ASP A 776 6.19 26.04 -6.70
N GLN A 777 6.12 25.36 -5.57
CA GLN A 777 5.81 23.94 -5.49
C GLN A 777 4.42 23.71 -4.92
N PHE A 778 3.72 22.72 -5.47
CA PHE A 778 2.45 22.28 -4.91
C PHE A 778 2.67 21.35 -3.71
N VAL A 779 1.87 21.57 -2.67
CA VAL A 779 1.73 20.73 -1.47
C VAL A 779 0.24 20.40 -1.29
N ARG A 780 -0.11 19.40 -0.47
CA ARG A 780 -1.51 19.02 -0.22
C ARG A 780 -1.93 19.35 1.21
N LEU A 781 -3.18 19.77 1.34
CA LEU A 781 -3.88 19.88 2.62
C LEU A 781 -4.42 18.52 3.06
N ASP A 782 -4.76 18.40 4.34
CA ASP A 782 -5.30 17.17 4.95
C ASP A 782 -6.59 16.67 4.25
N TYR A 783 -7.42 17.58 3.74
CA TYR A 783 -8.67 17.25 3.05
C TYR A 783 -8.80 17.89 1.67
N ALA A 784 -9.46 17.15 0.78
CA ALA A 784 -9.95 17.59 -0.52
C ALA A 784 -11.35 18.23 -0.42
N ASN A 785 -11.92 18.65 -1.56
CA ASN A 785 -13.27 19.27 -1.63
C ASN A 785 -13.48 20.43 -0.64
N ILE A 786 -12.57 21.39 -0.64
CA ILE A 786 -12.57 22.53 0.28
C ILE A 786 -13.67 23.53 -0.10
N ASP A 787 -14.42 24.04 0.87
CA ASP A 787 -15.34 25.15 0.61
C ASP A 787 -14.57 26.44 0.32
N SER A 788 -14.71 26.94 -0.91
CA SER A 788 -13.94 28.09 -1.39
C SER A 788 -14.20 29.39 -0.62
N ASN A 789 -15.31 29.49 0.10
CA ASN A 789 -15.67 30.69 0.87
C ASN A 789 -15.13 30.65 2.31
N SER A 790 -14.73 29.47 2.78
CA SER A 790 -14.24 29.24 4.14
C SER A 790 -12.72 29.38 4.30
N PHE A 791 -11.96 29.20 3.21
CA PHE A 791 -10.50 29.09 3.27
C PHE A 791 -9.81 30.38 3.72
N ILE A 792 -8.97 30.27 4.75
CA ILE A 792 -8.14 31.34 5.31
C ILE A 792 -6.72 30.81 5.50
N LEU A 793 -5.71 31.54 5.00
CA LEU A 793 -4.30 31.25 5.26
C LEU A 793 -3.67 32.35 6.11
N THR A 794 -2.98 31.96 7.18
CA THR A 794 -2.25 32.87 8.07
C THR A 794 -0.85 32.39 8.44
N ASP A 795 -0.03 33.29 9.00
CA ASP A 795 1.16 32.85 9.75
C ASP A 795 0.76 32.02 10.99
N LEU A 796 1.67 31.22 11.55
CA LEU A 796 1.38 30.37 12.74
C LEU A 796 0.87 31.15 13.97
N ASN A 797 1.07 32.48 14.01
CA ASN A 797 0.58 33.32 15.11
C ASN A 797 -0.78 33.99 14.79
N GLY A 798 -1.38 33.70 13.64
CA GLY A 798 -2.62 34.31 13.14
C GLY A 798 -2.53 35.82 12.90
N SER A 799 -1.31 36.37 12.77
CA SER A 799 -1.10 37.83 12.75
C SER A 799 -1.21 38.44 11.34
N THR A 800 -0.86 37.68 10.32
CA THR A 800 -0.88 38.08 8.90
C THR A 800 -1.76 37.13 8.12
N THR A 801 -2.66 37.65 7.27
CA THR A 801 -3.49 36.86 6.37
C THR A 801 -3.01 37.04 4.94
N TYR A 802 -2.96 35.94 4.19
CA TYR A 802 -2.52 35.88 2.80
C TYR A 802 -3.72 35.68 1.87
N SER A 803 -3.60 36.11 0.61
CA SER A 803 -4.72 36.07 -0.35
C SER A 803 -4.43 35.17 -1.56
N ALA A 804 -5.46 34.42 -1.98
CA ALA A 804 -5.44 33.65 -3.22
C ALA A 804 -5.18 34.56 -4.44
N GLU A 805 -4.56 34.00 -5.48
CA GLU A 805 -4.14 34.66 -6.74
C GLU A 805 -3.08 35.77 -6.56
N THR A 806 -2.66 36.06 -5.33
CA THR A 806 -1.62 37.07 -5.03
C THR A 806 -0.44 36.45 -4.31
N ASP A 807 -0.73 35.73 -3.22
CA ASP A 807 0.28 35.05 -2.41
C ASP A 807 0.35 33.56 -2.71
N PHE A 808 -0.80 32.93 -3.05
CA PHE A 808 -0.90 31.50 -3.31
C PHE A 808 -1.99 31.17 -4.34
N GLU A 809 -1.98 29.94 -4.85
CA GLU A 809 -3.01 29.27 -5.63
C GLU A 809 -3.52 28.05 -4.84
N LEU A 810 -4.83 27.77 -4.88
CA LEU A 810 -5.44 26.62 -4.24
C LEU A 810 -6.44 25.96 -5.19
N ILE A 811 -6.27 24.66 -5.44
CA ILE A 811 -7.22 23.81 -6.16
C ILE A 811 -8.14 23.17 -5.12
N TYR A 812 -9.35 23.71 -5.00
CA TYR A 812 -10.28 23.36 -3.92
C TYR A 812 -10.73 21.90 -3.97
N GLU A 813 -10.87 21.34 -5.17
CA GLU A 813 -11.32 19.97 -5.39
C GLU A 813 -10.29 18.95 -4.89
N THR A 814 -9.00 19.21 -5.08
CA THR A 814 -7.92 18.27 -4.73
C THR A 814 -7.18 18.64 -3.45
N GLY A 815 -7.41 19.83 -2.90
CA GLY A 815 -6.66 20.35 -1.74
C GLY A 815 -5.22 20.74 -2.06
N GLN A 816 -4.85 20.86 -3.34
CA GLN A 816 -3.49 21.22 -3.76
C GLN A 816 -3.25 22.73 -3.63
N PHE A 817 -2.21 23.10 -2.89
CA PHE A 817 -1.82 24.46 -2.58
C PHE A 817 -0.44 24.78 -3.17
N ARG A 818 -0.27 25.96 -3.79
CA ARG A 818 1.04 26.46 -4.24
C ARG A 818 1.26 27.89 -3.81
N ALA A 819 2.40 28.17 -3.19
CA ALA A 819 2.82 29.55 -2.94
C ALA A 819 3.39 30.20 -4.21
N LEU A 820 2.95 31.41 -4.51
CA LEU A 820 3.35 32.12 -5.73
C LEU A 820 4.71 32.81 -5.53
N PRO A 821 5.66 32.71 -6.49
CA PRO A 821 6.95 33.41 -6.43
C PRO A 821 6.85 34.94 -6.30
N SER A 822 5.75 35.52 -6.79
CA SER A 822 5.46 36.95 -6.68
C SER A 822 4.82 37.36 -5.35
N GLY A 823 4.47 36.37 -4.53
CA GLY A 823 3.74 36.53 -3.28
C GLY A 823 4.60 36.94 -2.09
N SER A 824 3.95 37.04 -0.92
CA SER A 824 4.60 37.41 0.34
C SER A 824 4.93 36.20 1.23
N LEU A 825 4.60 34.99 0.79
CA LEU A 825 4.96 33.75 1.49
C LEU A 825 6.47 33.53 1.41
N VAL A 826 7.03 33.01 2.48
CA VAL A 826 8.46 32.74 2.64
C VAL A 826 8.67 31.26 2.37
N ASP A 827 9.71 30.97 1.61
CA ASP A 827 10.12 29.61 1.29
C ASP A 827 10.49 28.82 2.55
N GLU A 828 10.26 27.51 2.52
CA GLU A 828 10.57 26.56 3.59
C GLU A 828 9.99 26.98 4.96
N THR A 829 8.77 27.53 4.97
CA THR A 829 8.11 28.05 6.16
C THR A 829 6.72 27.44 6.34
N THR A 830 6.36 27.11 7.59
CA THR A 830 5.03 26.59 7.95
C THR A 830 4.02 27.72 8.17
N TYR A 831 2.80 27.52 7.65
CA TYR A 831 1.65 28.41 7.75
C TYR A 831 0.46 27.68 8.35
N LEU A 832 -0.57 28.41 8.77
CA LEU A 832 -1.82 27.84 9.27
C LEU A 832 -2.93 28.07 8.24
N ALA A 833 -3.44 26.99 7.65
CA ALA A 833 -4.62 26.97 6.81
C ALA A 833 -5.85 26.61 7.65
N GLN A 834 -6.96 27.33 7.44
CA GLN A 834 -8.23 27.09 8.11
C GLN A 834 -9.36 27.01 7.09
N TYR A 835 -10.19 25.97 7.14
CA TYR A 835 -11.24 25.75 6.14
C TYR A 835 -12.34 24.78 6.61
N TYR A 836 -13.43 24.76 5.85
CA TYR A 836 -14.46 23.70 5.85
C TYR A 836 -14.28 22.83 4.61
N TYR A 837 -14.74 21.59 4.67
CA TYR A 837 -14.65 20.65 3.55
C TYR A 837 -15.93 19.83 3.38
N TYR A 838 -16.14 19.33 2.17
CA TYR A 838 -17.22 18.39 1.88
C TYR A 838 -16.69 16.96 2.00
N GLY A 839 -17.32 16.15 2.87
CA GLY A 839 -16.96 14.73 2.99
C GLY A 839 -17.21 13.94 1.69
N PHE A 840 -18.22 14.35 0.93
CA PHE A 840 -18.39 14.00 -0.49
C PHE A 840 -19.30 15.01 -1.18
N THR A 841 -19.20 15.09 -2.51
CA THR A 841 -19.98 16.04 -3.31
C THR A 841 -20.81 15.32 -4.39
N GLY A 842 -22.00 15.85 -4.66
CA GLY A 842 -22.77 15.48 -5.84
C GLY A 842 -23.29 14.04 -5.91
N SER A 843 -23.45 13.36 -4.76
CA SER A 843 -24.00 11.99 -4.70
C SER A 843 -25.40 11.92 -5.32
N ARG A 844 -25.63 10.88 -6.12
CA ARG A 844 -26.90 10.62 -6.83
C ARG A 844 -27.66 9.42 -6.24
N LEU A 845 -27.23 8.93 -5.08
CA LEU A 845 -27.84 7.81 -4.38
C LEU A 845 -29.09 8.30 -3.63
N LEU A 846 -30.26 8.11 -4.26
CA LEU A 846 -31.53 8.69 -3.86
C LEU A 846 -32.61 7.63 -3.57
N SER A 847 -32.19 6.38 -3.36
CA SER A 847 -33.04 5.20 -3.15
C SER A 847 -32.61 4.39 -1.91
N MET A 848 -32.05 5.05 -0.89
CA MET A 848 -31.46 4.43 0.31
C MET A 848 -30.31 3.46 -0.02
N GLU A 849 -29.53 3.75 -1.05
CA GLU A 849 -28.36 2.94 -1.38
C GLU A 849 -27.23 3.13 -0.36
N GLU A 850 -26.41 2.08 -0.23
CA GLU A 850 -25.34 1.98 0.77
C GLU A 850 -23.98 2.49 0.24
N ASN A 851 -23.90 2.85 -1.04
CA ASN A 851 -22.62 3.09 -1.72
C ASN A 851 -21.93 4.41 -1.34
N ASN A 852 -22.52 5.31 -0.54
CA ASN A 852 -21.78 6.51 -0.11
C ASN A 852 -20.60 6.15 0.81
N PRO A 853 -19.49 6.92 0.74
CA PRO A 853 -18.39 6.79 1.68
C PRO A 853 -18.82 7.20 3.09
N VAL A 854 -18.08 6.72 4.09
CA VAL A 854 -18.27 7.08 5.50
C VAL A 854 -17.57 8.40 5.79
N ILE A 855 -18.27 9.34 6.43
CA ILE A 855 -17.75 10.66 6.82
C ILE A 855 -17.81 10.79 8.35
N ASP A 856 -16.70 11.10 9.01
CA ASP A 856 -16.61 11.18 10.48
C ASP A 856 -17.28 10.01 11.23
N GLY A 857 -17.13 8.80 10.71
CA GLY A 857 -17.74 7.60 11.29
C GLY A 857 -19.25 7.48 11.06
N MET A 858 -19.83 8.28 10.17
CA MET A 858 -21.26 8.26 9.83
C MET A 858 -21.51 7.90 8.37
N LYS A 859 -22.67 7.31 8.13
CA LYS A 859 -23.17 6.96 6.80
C LYS A 859 -24.51 7.63 6.55
N ILE A 860 -24.67 8.19 5.35
CA ILE A 860 -25.85 8.98 4.99
C ILE A 860 -26.62 8.26 3.89
N PHE A 861 -27.92 8.06 4.15
CA PHE A 861 -28.88 7.47 3.23
C PHE A 861 -29.95 8.48 2.89
N VAL A 862 -30.32 8.54 1.61
CA VAL A 862 -31.32 9.46 1.10
C VAL A 862 -32.34 8.71 0.26
N GLN A 863 -33.62 8.99 0.48
CA GLN A 863 -34.73 8.54 -0.35
C GLN A 863 -35.44 9.76 -0.96
N ASP A 864 -35.27 9.97 -2.26
CA ASP A 864 -36.02 10.99 -2.98
C ASP A 864 -37.46 10.52 -3.25
N THR A 865 -38.36 11.48 -3.45
CA THR A 865 -39.78 11.20 -3.72
C THR A 865 -40.27 12.03 -4.89
N ILE A 866 -41.05 11.42 -5.79
CA ILE A 866 -41.68 12.17 -6.88
C ILE A 866 -42.84 13.03 -6.36
N LEU A 867 -43.14 14.12 -7.07
CA LEU A 867 -44.28 14.98 -6.74
C LEU A 867 -45.62 14.24 -6.91
N ALA A 868 -46.36 14.04 -5.81
CA ALA A 868 -47.69 13.42 -5.80
C ALA A 868 -48.51 13.91 -4.59
N LEU A 869 -49.80 13.53 -4.51
CA LEU A 869 -50.61 13.71 -3.30
C LEU A 869 -50.27 12.60 -2.29
N ASP A 870 -50.00 12.98 -1.04
CA ASP A 870 -49.80 12.03 0.06
C ASP A 870 -51.15 11.70 0.72
N GLU A 871 -51.90 10.81 0.07
CA GLU A 871 -53.23 10.39 0.55
C GLU A 871 -53.22 9.80 1.96
N SER A 872 -52.06 9.33 2.46
CA SER A 872 -51.94 8.75 3.80
C SER A 872 -51.98 9.80 4.92
N LYS A 873 -51.55 11.04 4.63
CA LYS A 873 -51.55 12.17 5.58
C LYS A 873 -52.75 13.10 5.41
N MET A 874 -53.40 13.05 4.25
CA MET A 874 -54.59 13.84 3.95
C MET A 874 -55.75 13.47 4.88
N SER A 875 -56.21 14.45 5.67
CA SER A 875 -57.18 14.18 6.72
C SER A 875 -57.87 15.45 7.20
N TRP A 876 -59.06 15.26 7.79
CA TRP A 876 -59.70 16.29 8.60
C TRP A 876 -58.96 16.45 9.93
N SER A 877 -58.94 17.68 10.47
CA SER A 877 -58.42 17.97 11.80
C SER A 877 -59.04 17.06 12.88
N THR A 878 -58.23 16.62 13.84
CA THR A 878 -58.63 15.70 14.92
C THR A 878 -59.92 16.16 15.62
N GLY A 879 -60.93 15.29 15.64
CA GLY A 879 -62.23 15.56 16.29
C GLY A 879 -63.27 16.24 15.39
N ALA A 880 -62.99 16.45 14.10
CA ALA A 880 -63.96 16.96 13.16
C ALA A 880 -65.19 16.03 13.05
N ALA A 881 -66.39 16.61 13.08
CA ALA A 881 -67.66 15.89 13.03
C ALA A 881 -68.25 15.77 11.62
N THR A 882 -67.63 16.45 10.65
CA THR A 882 -68.03 16.46 9.24
C THR A 882 -68.03 15.05 8.63
N THR A 883 -68.98 14.82 7.73
CA THR A 883 -69.07 13.58 6.94
C THR A 883 -68.80 13.82 5.46
N TRP A 884 -68.30 15.00 5.09
CA TRP A 884 -67.97 15.34 3.71
C TRP A 884 -66.73 14.60 3.22
N ILE A 885 -66.82 14.08 2.00
CA ILE A 885 -65.76 13.32 1.36
C ILE A 885 -65.02 14.26 0.38
N PRO A 886 -63.73 14.50 0.59
CA PRO A 886 -62.90 15.31 -0.29
C PRO A 886 -62.46 14.51 -1.52
N GLN A 887 -62.31 15.18 -2.65
CA GLN A 887 -61.61 14.68 -3.83
C GLN A 887 -60.61 15.74 -4.27
N ILE A 888 -59.33 15.39 -4.33
CA ILE A 888 -58.24 16.28 -4.74
C ILE A 888 -57.56 15.65 -5.95
N LYS A 889 -57.17 16.47 -6.92
CA LYS A 889 -56.46 16.05 -8.13
C LYS A 889 -55.77 17.25 -8.77
N PRO A 890 -54.78 17.07 -9.66
CA PRO A 890 -54.23 18.21 -10.40
C PRO A 890 -55.28 18.79 -11.34
N PHE A 891 -55.22 20.10 -11.59
CA PHE A 891 -56.20 20.79 -12.42
C PHE A 891 -56.33 20.14 -13.80
N ASN A 892 -57.56 19.77 -14.18
CA ASN A 892 -57.89 19.04 -15.41
C ASN A 892 -57.20 17.68 -15.57
N ASN A 893 -56.74 17.06 -14.48
CA ASN A 893 -55.94 15.83 -14.48
C ASN A 893 -54.65 15.97 -15.33
N LEU A 894 -54.01 17.14 -15.29
CA LEU A 894 -52.76 17.39 -16.00
C LEU A 894 -51.60 17.38 -15.01
N ASP A 895 -50.65 16.45 -15.15
CA ASP A 895 -49.51 16.32 -14.24
C ASP A 895 -48.62 17.58 -14.23
N THR A 896 -48.57 18.32 -15.35
CA THR A 896 -47.90 19.64 -15.45
C THR A 896 -48.54 20.74 -14.58
N LYS A 897 -49.66 20.45 -13.92
CA LYS A 897 -50.35 21.32 -12.97
C LYS A 897 -50.20 20.87 -11.52
N MET A 898 -49.48 19.78 -11.25
CA MET A 898 -49.05 19.49 -9.88
C MET A 898 -48.13 20.61 -9.39
N TYR A 899 -48.28 20.99 -8.13
CA TYR A 899 -47.44 22.01 -7.51
C TYR A 899 -46.95 21.50 -6.15
N PRO A 900 -45.65 21.63 -5.83
CA PRO A 900 -45.06 21.03 -4.63
C PRO A 900 -45.41 21.83 -3.38
N ALA A 901 -46.64 21.69 -2.89
CA ALA A 901 -47.06 22.38 -1.67
C ALA A 901 -48.19 21.68 -0.90
N ASP A 902 -48.19 21.86 0.41
CA ASP A 902 -49.25 21.43 1.33
C ASP A 902 -50.27 22.55 1.52
N TYR A 903 -51.53 22.18 1.74
CA TYR A 903 -52.62 23.13 1.91
C TYR A 903 -53.53 22.79 3.09
N GLU A 904 -53.94 23.82 3.82
CA GLU A 904 -55.03 23.77 4.78
C GLU A 904 -56.27 24.46 4.20
N ILE A 905 -57.38 23.73 4.15
CA ILE A 905 -58.71 24.28 3.86
C ILE A 905 -59.40 24.56 5.18
N ARG A 906 -59.45 25.84 5.58
CA ARG A 906 -59.96 26.29 6.88
C ARG A 906 -61.41 26.76 6.77
N PHE A 907 -62.35 26.07 7.42
CA PHE A 907 -63.78 26.39 7.36
C PHE A 907 -64.24 27.40 8.42
N SER A 908 -65.25 28.19 8.07
CA SER A 908 -65.89 29.20 8.91
C SER A 908 -67.42 29.14 8.78
N ASP A 909 -68.15 29.59 9.80
CA ASP A 909 -69.61 29.69 9.75
C ASP A 909 -70.08 30.88 8.89
N GLU A 910 -69.22 31.88 8.69
CA GLU A 910 -69.45 33.06 7.88
C GLU A 910 -68.69 33.01 6.55
N ILE A 911 -69.03 33.91 5.62
CA ILE A 911 -68.28 34.06 4.36
C ILE A 911 -66.88 34.57 4.70
N SER A 912 -65.86 33.79 4.37
CA SER A 912 -64.46 34.04 4.75
C SER A 912 -63.54 34.34 3.57
N ASP A 913 -63.97 34.05 2.33
CA ASP A 913 -63.24 34.43 1.11
C ASP A 913 -64.21 34.80 -0.03
N SER A 914 -63.70 35.56 -1.00
CA SER A 914 -64.40 35.93 -2.23
C SER A 914 -63.50 35.63 -3.43
N SER A 915 -63.64 34.43 -3.97
CA SER A 915 -62.77 33.87 -5.00
C SER A 915 -63.25 34.25 -6.41
N ALA A 916 -62.32 34.45 -7.35
CA ALA A 916 -62.62 35.01 -8.67
C ALA A 916 -63.14 33.94 -9.64
N ARG A 917 -64.11 34.32 -10.49
CA ARG A 917 -64.54 33.55 -11.67
C ARG A 917 -64.00 34.26 -12.93
N PRO A 918 -63.39 33.56 -13.91
CA PRO A 918 -62.95 34.20 -15.15
C PRO A 918 -64.13 34.87 -15.87
N GLY A 919 -64.19 36.21 -15.84
CA GLY A 919 -65.18 37.04 -16.53
C GLY A 919 -66.51 37.35 -15.82
N TYR A 920 -66.70 37.04 -14.52
CA TYR A 920 -67.95 37.26 -13.77
C TYR A 920 -67.74 37.63 -12.27
N GLU A 921 -68.82 37.90 -11.53
CA GLU A 921 -68.83 38.26 -10.09
C GLU A 921 -68.08 37.26 -9.19
N TYR A 922 -67.54 37.73 -8.06
CA TYR A 922 -66.82 36.91 -7.07
C TYR A 922 -67.75 35.88 -6.41
N ILE A 923 -67.37 34.60 -6.46
CA ILE A 923 -68.05 33.51 -5.74
C ILE A 923 -67.58 33.55 -4.28
N LYS A 924 -68.52 33.54 -3.35
CA LYS A 924 -68.22 33.62 -1.92
C LYS A 924 -68.13 32.22 -1.33
N SER A 925 -67.05 31.94 -0.62
CA SER A 925 -66.85 30.68 0.10
C SER A 925 -66.83 30.90 1.60
N LYS A 926 -67.17 29.83 2.33
CA LYS A 926 -67.06 29.73 3.79
C LYS A 926 -65.75 29.07 4.22
N PHE A 927 -64.77 29.05 3.34
CA PHE A 927 -63.44 28.54 3.65
C PHE A 927 -62.39 29.39 2.97
N GLN A 928 -61.19 29.34 3.53
CA GLN A 928 -59.96 29.88 2.95
C GLN A 928 -58.99 28.73 2.71
N VAL A 929 -58.13 28.87 1.70
CA VAL A 929 -57.02 27.94 1.46
C VAL A 929 -55.72 28.61 1.82
N TRP A 930 -54.93 27.93 2.63
CA TRP A 930 -53.63 28.38 3.10
C TRP A 930 -52.58 27.37 2.66
N GLU A 931 -51.54 27.82 1.99
CA GLU A 931 -50.34 27.01 1.76
C GLU A 931 -49.53 26.95 3.05
N THR A 932 -49.06 25.75 3.39
CA THR A 932 -48.39 25.47 4.67
C THR A 932 -47.05 24.76 4.54
N SER A 933 -46.56 24.55 3.32
CA SER A 933 -45.30 23.84 3.06
C SER A 933 -44.06 24.64 3.45
N GLY A 934 -44.13 25.98 3.39
CA GLY A 934 -43.05 26.84 3.85
C GLY A 934 -43.17 27.22 5.33
N PHE A 935 -42.11 27.81 5.89
CA PHE A 935 -42.07 28.22 7.30
C PHE A 935 -43.16 29.23 7.71
N VAL A 936 -43.73 29.97 6.76
CA VAL A 936 -44.79 30.95 6.99
C VAL A 936 -46.01 30.59 6.14
N PRO A 937 -47.18 30.28 6.75
CA PRO A 937 -48.38 30.00 5.99
C PRO A 937 -48.87 31.20 5.17
N GLU A 938 -49.20 30.98 3.90
CA GLU A 938 -49.68 32.01 2.98
C GLU A 938 -51.09 31.69 2.47
N GLN A 939 -52.01 32.65 2.53
CA GLN A 939 -53.34 32.45 1.94
C GLN A 939 -53.25 32.41 0.41
N ARG A 940 -53.81 31.38 -0.20
CA ARG A 940 -53.84 31.21 -1.67
C ARG A 940 -55.19 31.61 -2.25
N LYS A 941 -55.13 32.17 -3.47
CA LYS A 941 -56.33 32.54 -4.23
C LYS A 941 -56.93 31.31 -4.88
N LEU A 942 -58.24 31.38 -5.12
CA LEU A 942 -59.01 30.29 -5.69
C LEU A 942 -59.79 30.75 -6.92
N VAL A 943 -60.02 29.81 -7.83
CA VAL A 943 -61.05 29.90 -8.86
C VAL A 943 -62.09 28.84 -8.58
N ILE A 944 -63.36 29.25 -8.42
CA ILE A 944 -64.47 28.34 -8.18
C ILE A 944 -65.26 28.17 -9.48
N ILE A 945 -65.44 26.92 -9.91
CA ILE A 945 -66.32 26.55 -11.01
C ILE A 945 -67.60 25.98 -10.42
N GLU A 946 -68.62 26.83 -10.43
CA GLU A 946 -69.96 26.55 -9.89
C GLU A 946 -70.76 25.62 -10.83
N LEU A 947 -71.38 24.61 -10.25
CA LEU A 947 -72.37 23.74 -10.90
C LEU A 947 -73.78 24.28 -10.61
N ALA A 948 -74.75 23.95 -11.47
CA ALA A 948 -76.10 24.51 -11.35
C ALA A 948 -76.75 24.14 -9.98
N PRO A 949 -77.39 25.10 -9.28
CA PRO A 949 -77.70 26.48 -9.70
C PRO A 949 -76.55 27.47 -9.44
N ALA A 950 -76.34 28.40 -10.39
CA ALA A 950 -75.31 29.44 -10.27
C ALA A 950 -75.81 30.64 -9.44
N ASP A 951 -75.66 30.58 -8.10
CA ASP A 951 -76.13 31.56 -7.12
C ASP A 951 -75.03 32.42 -6.48
N SER A 952 -73.80 32.28 -6.98
CA SER A 952 -72.59 32.99 -6.53
C SER A 952 -72.15 32.63 -5.10
N LEU A 953 -72.60 31.49 -4.57
CA LEU A 953 -72.14 30.89 -3.32
C LEU A 953 -71.51 29.54 -3.60
N TRP A 954 -70.34 29.25 -3.01
CA TRP A 954 -69.77 27.91 -3.10
C TRP A 954 -70.68 26.88 -2.41
N THR A 955 -70.94 25.76 -3.09
CA THR A 955 -71.69 24.62 -2.57
C THR A 955 -70.95 23.28 -2.75
N PRO A 956 -71.23 22.26 -1.92
CA PRO A 956 -70.63 20.93 -2.09
C PRO A 956 -70.95 20.34 -3.46
N GLY A 957 -69.90 19.99 -4.21
CA GLY A 957 -69.94 19.56 -5.60
C GLY A 957 -69.28 20.53 -6.57
N ASP A 958 -69.12 21.81 -6.18
CA ASP A 958 -68.38 22.80 -6.96
C ASP A 958 -66.88 22.52 -6.94
N ARG A 959 -66.21 22.76 -8.07
CA ARG A 959 -64.76 22.59 -8.21
C ARG A 959 -64.05 23.85 -7.75
N SER A 960 -63.14 23.72 -6.80
CA SER A 960 -62.28 24.81 -6.32
C SER A 960 -60.85 24.55 -6.77
N ILE A 961 -60.28 25.49 -7.53
CA ILE A 961 -58.94 25.39 -8.12
C ILE A 961 -58.02 26.35 -7.38
N ILE A 962 -56.89 25.86 -6.89
CA ILE A 962 -55.87 26.64 -6.17
C ILE A 962 -54.96 27.33 -7.19
N LEU A 963 -54.72 28.63 -7.01
CA LEU A 963 -53.80 29.43 -7.83
C LEU A 963 -52.51 29.72 -7.06
N GLN A 964 -51.37 29.60 -7.75
CA GLN A 964 -50.05 29.98 -7.22
C GLN A 964 -49.73 31.47 -7.36
N GLY A 965 -50.50 32.18 -8.19
CA GLY A 965 -50.41 33.62 -8.36
C GLY A 965 -51.75 34.24 -8.69
N ASP A 966 -51.72 35.47 -9.20
CA ASP A 966 -52.94 36.24 -9.45
C ASP A 966 -53.64 35.88 -10.77
N GLU A 967 -52.98 35.09 -11.61
CA GLU A 967 -53.47 34.72 -12.93
C GLU A 967 -54.01 33.30 -12.96
N THR A 968 -55.05 33.07 -13.77
CA THR A 968 -55.64 31.73 -13.98
C THR A 968 -54.67 30.72 -14.61
N SER A 969 -53.60 31.19 -15.24
CA SER A 969 -52.50 30.37 -15.78
C SER A 969 -51.76 29.61 -14.68
N SER A 970 -51.72 30.16 -13.46
CA SER A 970 -51.07 29.62 -12.25
C SER A 970 -51.90 28.56 -11.52
N ALA A 971 -52.94 28.02 -12.16
CA ALA A 971 -53.73 26.91 -11.60
C ALA A 971 -52.85 25.70 -11.26
N SER A 972 -53.15 25.07 -10.12
CA SER A 972 -52.39 23.95 -9.57
C SER A 972 -53.30 22.76 -9.24
N TRP A 973 -53.48 22.45 -7.97
CA TRP A 973 -54.41 21.45 -7.47
C TRP A 973 -55.86 21.96 -7.53
N GLU A 974 -56.79 21.04 -7.73
CA GLU A 974 -58.22 21.28 -7.57
C GLU A 974 -58.82 20.32 -6.55
N PHE A 975 -59.79 20.81 -5.78
CA PHE A 975 -60.51 20.01 -4.81
C PHE A 975 -62.03 20.17 -4.96
N THR A 976 -62.75 19.14 -4.53
CA THR A 976 -64.22 19.11 -4.51
C THR A 976 -64.66 18.32 -3.29
N PHE A 977 -65.61 18.85 -2.52
CA PHE A 977 -66.22 18.14 -1.39
C PHE A 977 -67.59 17.58 -1.78
N PHE A 978 -67.80 16.30 -1.52
CA PHE A 978 -69.06 15.61 -1.79
C PHE A 978 -69.81 15.32 -0.49
N LYS A 979 -71.11 15.58 -0.50
CA LYS A 979 -72.02 15.23 0.59
C LYS A 979 -72.43 13.75 0.50
N PRO A 980 -72.44 13.01 1.62
CA PRO A 980 -72.99 11.65 1.64
C PRO A 980 -74.52 11.67 1.54
N ALA A 981 -75.11 10.57 1.07
CA ALA A 981 -76.56 10.45 0.87
C ALA A 981 -77.36 10.42 2.19
N GLU A 982 -76.74 9.93 3.27
CA GLU A 982 -77.31 9.86 4.62
C GLU A 982 -76.30 10.42 5.64
N ASN A 983 -76.77 10.93 6.78
CA ASN A 983 -75.94 11.51 7.85
C ASN A 983 -74.98 12.64 7.38
N ASN A 984 -75.46 13.51 6.49
CA ASN A 984 -74.71 14.68 6.00
C ASN A 984 -74.49 15.71 7.11
N ILE A 985 -73.27 15.78 7.63
CA ILE A 985 -72.81 16.76 8.61
C ILE A 985 -71.79 17.65 7.89
N PRO A 986 -72.11 18.95 7.66
CA PRO A 986 -71.16 19.87 7.04
C PRO A 986 -70.01 20.23 7.99
N PRO A 987 -68.88 20.72 7.45
CA PRO A 987 -67.81 21.24 8.27
C PRO A 987 -68.26 22.44 9.11
N SER A 988 -67.87 22.46 10.38
CA SER A 988 -68.15 23.55 11.32
C SER A 988 -66.99 24.56 11.37
N GLU A 989 -67.25 25.76 11.89
CA GLU A 989 -66.19 26.75 12.12
C GLU A 989 -64.97 26.17 12.86
N GLY A 990 -63.78 26.40 12.29
CA GLY A 990 -62.51 25.94 12.85
C GLY A 990 -62.09 24.53 12.43
N GLU A 991 -62.93 23.77 11.72
CA GLU A 991 -62.52 22.50 11.12
C GLU A 991 -61.62 22.75 9.91
N ILE A 992 -60.56 21.94 9.78
CA ILE A 992 -59.55 22.05 8.73
C ILE A 992 -59.48 20.74 7.96
N TYR A 993 -59.40 20.82 6.64
CA TYR A 993 -58.97 19.69 5.83
C TYR A 993 -57.54 19.90 5.31
N ASN A 994 -56.66 18.95 5.59
CA ASN A 994 -55.26 19.01 5.21
C ASN A 994 -55.02 18.27 3.89
N ILE A 995 -54.36 18.94 2.95
CA ILE A 995 -53.84 18.38 1.70
C ILE A 995 -52.32 18.30 1.85
N PHE A 996 -51.77 17.10 1.68
CA PHE A 996 -50.33 16.88 1.72
C PHE A 996 -49.83 16.41 0.35
N THR A 997 -48.60 16.80 0.02
CA THR A 997 -47.90 16.36 -1.19
C THR A 997 -46.53 15.78 -0.86
N THR A 998 -46.12 14.74 -1.60
CA THR A 998 -44.71 14.34 -1.66
C THR A 998 -43.95 15.28 -2.59
N ARG A 999 -42.69 15.57 -2.32
CA ARG A 999 -41.89 16.57 -3.03
C ARG A 999 -40.44 16.11 -3.14
N ALA A 1000 -39.90 16.20 -4.34
CA ALA A 1000 -38.52 15.85 -4.64
C ALA A 1000 -37.57 16.87 -4.02
N PHE A 1001 -36.34 16.43 -3.73
CA PHE A 1001 -35.27 17.32 -3.36
C PHE A 1001 -34.92 18.28 -4.52
N SER A 1002 -34.80 19.57 -4.21
CA SER A 1002 -34.53 20.65 -5.15
C SER A 1002 -34.06 21.91 -4.41
N GLY A 1003 -32.75 22.02 -4.14
CA GLY A 1003 -32.19 23.20 -3.45
C GLY A 1003 -32.42 23.20 -1.93
N ASP A 1004 -32.87 22.08 -1.37
CA ASP A 1004 -33.11 21.92 0.06
C ASP A 1004 -31.79 21.83 0.83
N THR A 1005 -31.84 22.26 2.09
CA THR A 1005 -30.72 22.20 3.03
C THR A 1005 -31.20 21.60 4.34
N TYR A 1006 -30.42 20.65 4.85
CA TYR A 1006 -30.65 19.99 6.13
C TYR A 1006 -29.40 20.10 6.99
N GLN A 1007 -29.58 20.17 8.31
CA GLN A 1007 -28.47 20.22 9.26
C GLN A 1007 -28.71 19.25 10.41
N PHE A 1008 -27.63 18.67 10.94
CA PHE A 1008 -27.67 17.90 12.17
C PHE A 1008 -26.37 18.10 12.96
N THR A 1009 -26.45 17.91 14.27
CA THR A 1009 -25.32 18.09 15.20
C THR A 1009 -25.04 16.78 15.92
N THR A 1010 -23.78 16.51 16.24
CA THR A 1010 -23.35 15.28 16.91
C THR A 1010 -22.88 15.56 18.34
N SER A 1011 -22.95 14.51 19.17
CA SER A 1011 -22.33 14.43 20.49
C SER A 1011 -21.32 13.28 20.51
N ALA A 1012 -20.18 13.50 21.15
CA ALA A 1012 -19.10 12.52 21.25
C ALA A 1012 -19.45 11.35 22.18
N SER A 1013 -18.69 10.25 22.05
CA SER A 1013 -18.75 9.14 23.00
C SER A 1013 -18.31 9.58 24.40
N MET A 1014 -19.02 9.13 25.44
CA MET A 1014 -18.76 9.54 26.83
C MET A 1014 -18.91 8.40 27.86
N ILE A 1015 -18.40 8.62 29.08
CA ILE A 1015 -18.61 7.74 30.22
C ILE A 1015 -19.73 8.27 31.12
N ASN A 1016 -20.81 7.49 31.26
CA ASN A 1016 -21.88 7.76 32.20
C ASN A 1016 -21.63 7.04 33.54
N GLN A 1017 -21.36 7.81 34.60
CA GLN A 1017 -21.05 7.26 35.93
C GLN A 1017 -22.16 6.39 36.52
N ALA A 1018 -23.43 6.76 36.34
CA ALA A 1018 -24.55 5.97 36.88
C ALA A 1018 -24.70 4.63 36.16
N LYS A 1019 -24.42 4.59 34.85
CA LYS A 1019 -24.34 3.36 34.06
C LYS A 1019 -23.13 2.52 34.49
N ALA A 1020 -21.96 3.14 34.68
CA ALA A 1020 -20.72 2.47 35.08
C ALA A 1020 -20.89 1.63 36.36
N VAL A 1021 -21.57 2.18 37.38
CA VAL A 1021 -21.85 1.46 38.64
C VAL A 1021 -22.62 0.15 38.40
N ASN A 1022 -23.57 0.15 37.46
CA ASN A 1022 -24.35 -1.06 37.15
C ASN A 1022 -23.52 -2.06 36.33
N ASP A 1023 -22.71 -1.55 35.40
CA ASP A 1023 -21.89 -2.34 34.47
C ASP A 1023 -20.74 -3.08 35.16
N LEU A 1024 -20.32 -2.68 36.36
CA LEU A 1024 -19.35 -3.44 37.18
C LEU A 1024 -19.70 -4.92 37.34
N ASN A 1025 -20.99 -5.25 37.27
CA ASN A 1025 -21.43 -6.64 37.37
C ASN A 1025 -21.04 -7.51 36.17
N ASN A 1026 -20.78 -6.90 35.00
CA ASN A 1026 -20.43 -7.57 33.75
C ASN A 1026 -18.94 -7.94 33.69
N ILE A 1027 -18.12 -7.41 34.62
CA ILE A 1027 -16.70 -7.75 34.71
C ILE A 1027 -16.53 -9.27 34.79
N SER A 1028 -15.76 -9.80 33.85
CA SER A 1028 -15.54 -11.23 33.65
C SER A 1028 -14.10 -11.50 33.26
N VAL A 1029 -13.70 -12.77 33.31
CA VAL A 1029 -12.36 -13.22 32.91
C VAL A 1029 -12.48 -14.23 31.77
N VAL A 1030 -11.69 -14.06 30.71
CA VAL A 1030 -11.72 -14.90 29.51
C VAL A 1030 -10.30 -15.35 29.12
N PRO A 1031 -10.06 -16.64 28.85
CA PRO A 1031 -10.96 -17.77 29.11
C PRO A 1031 -11.06 -18.08 30.60
N ASN A 1032 -12.21 -18.61 31.03
CA ASN A 1032 -12.41 -19.11 32.38
C ASN A 1032 -13.29 -20.37 32.35
N PRO A 1033 -12.74 -21.58 32.54
CA PRO A 1033 -11.36 -21.84 32.94
C PRO A 1033 -10.34 -21.59 31.82
N TYR A 1034 -9.11 -21.23 32.20
CA TYR A 1034 -7.93 -21.34 31.35
C TYR A 1034 -7.47 -22.81 31.32
N VAL A 1035 -7.26 -23.39 30.13
CA VAL A 1035 -6.98 -24.84 29.97
C VAL A 1035 -5.74 -25.08 29.11
N VAL A 1036 -4.59 -25.27 29.76
CA VAL A 1036 -3.26 -25.55 29.16
C VAL A 1036 -2.72 -24.43 28.27
N THR A 1037 -3.51 -24.03 27.27
CA THR A 1037 -3.25 -23.02 26.24
C THR A 1037 -4.53 -22.23 25.95
N ASN A 1038 -4.39 -21.08 25.29
CA ASN A 1038 -5.50 -20.25 24.86
C ASN A 1038 -5.27 -19.76 23.42
N VAL A 1039 -6.34 -19.59 22.64
CA VAL A 1039 -6.25 -19.12 21.24
C VAL A 1039 -5.64 -17.71 21.18
N LEU A 1040 -5.83 -16.92 22.24
CA LEU A 1040 -5.34 -15.55 22.37
C LEU A 1040 -3.84 -15.45 22.74
N GLU A 1041 -3.15 -16.59 22.86
CA GLU A 1041 -1.70 -16.62 23.07
C GLU A 1041 -1.03 -16.49 21.71
N PRO A 1042 -0.48 -15.31 21.36
CA PRO A 1042 0.11 -15.11 20.04
C PRO A 1042 1.31 -16.05 19.86
N LEU A 1043 1.53 -16.54 18.66
CA LEU A 1043 2.80 -17.16 18.31
C LEU A 1043 3.89 -16.08 18.38
N ASP A 1044 5.08 -16.46 18.87
CA ASP A 1044 6.24 -15.59 18.69
C ASP A 1044 6.55 -15.53 17.20
N LEU A 1045 6.46 -14.33 16.63
CA LEU A 1045 6.60 -14.10 15.19
C LEU A 1045 8.05 -14.25 14.72
N GLN A 1046 9.04 -14.06 15.60
CA GLN A 1046 10.48 -14.26 15.32
C GLN A 1046 10.92 -15.71 15.55
N ASN A 1047 10.29 -16.41 16.49
CA ASN A 1047 10.59 -17.79 16.78
C ASN A 1047 9.30 -18.62 16.82
N PRO A 1048 8.83 -19.13 15.68
CA PRO A 1048 7.62 -19.95 15.60
C PRO A 1048 7.67 -21.23 16.47
N ARG A 1049 8.84 -21.55 17.06
CA ARG A 1049 9.01 -22.64 18.02
C ARG A 1049 8.61 -22.25 19.45
N ASP A 1050 8.57 -20.95 19.78
CA ASP A 1050 8.12 -20.45 21.08
C ASP A 1050 6.67 -19.98 21.01
N ARG A 1051 5.90 -20.33 22.04
CA ARG A 1051 4.53 -19.84 22.18
C ARG A 1051 4.60 -18.58 23.00
N GLY A 1052 3.92 -17.52 22.57
CA GLY A 1052 3.86 -16.28 23.32
C GLY A 1052 3.37 -16.49 24.76
N PRO A 1053 3.55 -15.47 25.62
CA PRO A 1053 3.24 -15.59 27.03
C PRO A 1053 1.77 -15.97 27.23
N ARG A 1054 1.52 -16.83 28.24
CA ARG A 1054 0.16 -17.26 28.59
C ARG A 1054 -0.69 -16.06 28.98
N LYS A 1055 -1.94 -15.97 28.52
CA LYS A 1055 -2.79 -14.81 28.82
C LYS A 1055 -4.21 -15.21 29.23
N VAL A 1056 -4.73 -14.50 30.23
CA VAL A 1056 -6.18 -14.33 30.50
C VAL A 1056 -6.51 -12.85 30.53
N TYR A 1057 -7.74 -12.50 30.15
CA TYR A 1057 -8.20 -11.12 30.08
C TYR A 1057 -9.33 -10.87 31.05
N PHE A 1058 -9.26 -9.74 31.75
CA PHE A 1058 -10.39 -9.13 32.43
C PHE A 1058 -11.08 -8.20 31.43
N ASN A 1059 -12.39 -8.37 31.25
CA ASN A 1059 -13.19 -7.58 30.29
C ASN A 1059 -14.27 -6.77 31.03
N HIS A 1060 -14.83 -5.76 30.36
CA HIS A 1060 -15.83 -4.81 30.89
C HIS A 1060 -15.35 -4.00 32.11
N LEU A 1061 -14.05 -3.71 32.18
CA LEU A 1061 -13.47 -2.90 33.23
C LEU A 1061 -13.90 -1.43 33.11
N PRO A 1062 -14.04 -0.70 34.23
CA PRO A 1062 -14.05 0.76 34.22
C PRO A 1062 -12.75 1.33 33.70
N GLN A 1063 -12.80 2.56 33.20
CA GLN A 1063 -11.63 3.28 32.68
C GLN A 1063 -10.43 3.31 33.64
N ASP A 1064 -10.70 3.45 34.94
CA ASP A 1064 -9.69 3.42 36.00
C ASP A 1064 -10.08 2.40 37.07
N CYS A 1065 -9.26 1.37 37.28
CA CYS A 1065 -9.42 0.44 38.40
C CYS A 1065 -8.13 -0.31 38.78
N THR A 1066 -8.11 -0.86 40.00
CA THR A 1066 -7.06 -1.77 40.46
C THR A 1066 -7.59 -3.20 40.52
N ILE A 1067 -6.89 -4.14 39.87
CA ILE A 1067 -7.22 -5.58 39.87
C ILE A 1067 -6.25 -6.31 40.78
N ARG A 1068 -6.76 -6.96 41.83
CA ARG A 1068 -5.97 -7.74 42.80
C ARG A 1068 -6.33 -9.21 42.68
N ILE A 1069 -5.32 -10.04 42.47
CA ILE A 1069 -5.50 -11.49 42.25
C ILE A 1069 -4.95 -12.24 43.46
N PHE A 1070 -5.76 -13.15 44.01
CA PHE A 1070 -5.46 -13.90 45.22
C PHE A 1070 -5.59 -15.41 45.01
N THR A 1071 -4.86 -16.19 45.81
CA THR A 1071 -5.15 -17.60 46.01
C THR A 1071 -6.44 -17.79 46.82
N VAL A 1072 -7.01 -19.00 46.82
CA VAL A 1072 -8.20 -19.31 47.66
C VAL A 1072 -7.94 -19.17 49.17
N THR A 1073 -6.69 -19.15 49.61
CA THR A 1073 -6.30 -18.90 51.01
C THR A 1073 -6.14 -17.42 51.33
N GLY A 1074 -6.29 -16.53 50.34
CA GLY A 1074 -6.22 -15.07 50.50
C GLY A 1074 -4.81 -14.48 50.36
N GLU A 1075 -3.85 -15.22 49.81
CA GLU A 1075 -2.51 -14.69 49.54
C GLU A 1075 -2.54 -13.90 48.23
N LEU A 1076 -1.99 -12.67 48.25
CA LEU A 1076 -1.89 -11.83 47.06
C LEU A 1076 -0.87 -12.40 46.08
N VAL A 1077 -1.29 -12.63 44.84
CA VAL A 1077 -0.50 -13.20 43.75
C VAL A 1077 0.07 -12.10 42.87
N ARG A 1078 -0.79 -11.17 42.45
CA ARG A 1078 -0.44 -10.04 41.59
C ARG A 1078 -1.45 -8.90 41.74
N THR A 1079 -1.00 -7.67 41.51
CA THR A 1079 -1.82 -6.48 41.34
C THR A 1079 -1.58 -5.91 39.95
N LEU A 1080 -2.65 -5.54 39.25
CA LEU A 1080 -2.63 -4.86 37.95
C LEU A 1080 -3.34 -3.51 38.13
N GLU A 1081 -2.73 -2.45 37.62
CA GLU A 1081 -3.37 -1.13 37.52
C GLU A 1081 -3.86 -0.96 36.09
N HIS A 1082 -5.14 -0.66 35.91
CA HIS A 1082 -5.77 -0.50 34.61
C HIS A 1082 -6.21 0.94 34.44
N HIS A 1083 -5.63 1.63 33.45
CA HIS A 1083 -5.92 3.01 33.06
C HIS A 1083 -6.02 3.01 31.54
N SER A 1084 -7.19 3.35 30.98
CA SER A 1084 -7.45 3.16 29.55
C SER A 1084 -8.26 4.28 28.90
N SER A 1085 -8.45 4.19 27.59
CA SER A 1085 -9.41 4.99 26.84
C SER A 1085 -10.84 4.46 27.06
N ILE A 1086 -11.84 5.28 26.73
CA ILE A 1086 -13.26 4.98 26.96
C ILE A 1086 -13.73 3.70 26.23
N ASP A 1087 -13.06 3.31 25.15
CA ASP A 1087 -13.36 2.16 24.31
C ASP A 1087 -12.55 0.89 24.69
N ASP A 1088 -11.69 0.96 25.71
CA ASP A 1088 -10.87 -0.17 26.14
C ASP A 1088 -11.15 -0.60 27.59
N GLY A 1089 -12.17 -1.43 27.78
CA GLY A 1089 -12.51 -2.04 29.07
C GLY A 1089 -11.75 -3.33 29.37
N LYS A 1090 -10.52 -3.50 28.87
CA LYS A 1090 -9.82 -4.79 28.91
C LYS A 1090 -8.43 -4.66 29.54
N GLU A 1091 -8.07 -5.66 30.36
CA GLU A 1091 -6.73 -5.80 30.95
C GLU A 1091 -6.27 -7.25 30.93
N PHE A 1092 -4.97 -7.51 30.74
CA PHE A 1092 -4.45 -8.88 30.68
C PHE A 1092 -3.61 -9.27 31.89
N TRP A 1093 -3.64 -10.56 32.21
CA TRP A 1093 -2.73 -11.19 33.15
C TRP A 1093 -1.98 -12.32 32.49
N ASP A 1094 -0.65 -12.26 32.56
CA ASP A 1094 0.29 -13.23 32.00
C ASP A 1094 0.40 -14.56 32.78
N LEU A 1095 -0.49 -14.78 33.75
CA LEU A 1095 -0.48 -15.93 34.67
C LEU A 1095 0.83 -16.09 35.47
N THR A 1096 1.47 -14.97 35.83
CA THR A 1096 2.63 -14.93 36.72
C THR A 1096 2.35 -14.24 38.07
N THR A 1097 3.19 -14.51 39.07
CA THR A 1097 3.19 -13.78 40.34
C THR A 1097 3.87 -12.42 40.21
N SER A 1098 3.82 -11.57 41.25
CA SER A 1098 4.58 -10.31 41.31
C SER A 1098 6.11 -10.48 41.15
N ASP A 1099 6.64 -11.67 41.38
CA ASP A 1099 8.06 -12.02 41.19
C ASP A 1099 8.32 -12.65 39.80
N ASN A 1100 7.37 -12.55 38.86
CA ASN A 1100 7.40 -13.14 37.51
C ASN A 1100 7.54 -14.67 37.46
N PHE A 1101 7.11 -15.39 38.51
CA PHE A 1101 7.04 -16.85 38.48
C PHE A 1101 5.70 -17.34 37.93
N PRO A 1102 5.66 -18.36 37.05
CA PRO A 1102 4.41 -18.96 36.61
C PRO A 1102 3.59 -19.51 37.78
N ILE A 1103 2.30 -19.22 37.81
CA ILE A 1103 1.40 -19.70 38.87
C ILE A 1103 1.16 -21.22 38.81
N ALA A 1104 0.67 -21.80 39.91
CA ALA A 1104 0.21 -23.19 39.94
C ALA A 1104 -1.18 -23.36 39.29
N PHE A 1105 -1.55 -24.60 38.93
CA PHE A 1105 -2.95 -24.88 38.56
C PHE A 1105 -3.84 -24.76 39.81
N GLY A 1106 -5.06 -24.27 39.65
CA GLY A 1106 -5.96 -24.05 40.79
C GLY A 1106 -7.03 -22.98 40.53
N ILE A 1107 -7.74 -22.63 41.60
CA ILE A 1107 -8.73 -21.54 41.58
C ILE A 1107 -8.09 -20.30 42.18
N TYR A 1108 -8.31 -19.16 41.53
CA TYR A 1108 -7.90 -17.83 41.96
C TYR A 1108 -9.13 -16.94 42.16
N ILE A 1109 -9.02 -15.99 43.08
CA ILE A 1109 -10.05 -14.98 43.36
C ILE A 1109 -9.50 -13.65 42.85
N PHE A 1110 -10.29 -12.90 42.09
CA PHE A 1110 -9.93 -11.54 41.70
C PHE A 1110 -10.85 -10.53 42.38
N HIS A 1111 -10.30 -9.38 42.72
CA HIS A 1111 -10.98 -8.21 43.27
C HIS A 1111 -10.66 -7.02 42.38
N VAL A 1112 -11.68 -6.42 41.79
CA VAL A 1112 -11.58 -5.16 41.04
C VAL A 1112 -12.12 -4.05 41.93
N ASP A 1113 -11.33 -3.01 42.09
CA ASP A 1113 -11.60 -1.82 42.90
C ASP A 1113 -11.59 -0.60 41.98
N ALA A 1114 -12.76 -0.02 41.75
CA ALA A 1114 -12.98 1.11 40.84
C ALA A 1114 -13.27 2.41 41.61
N GLY A 1115 -12.75 2.53 42.84
CA GLY A 1115 -12.90 3.72 43.67
C GLY A 1115 -14.37 4.05 43.97
N GLU A 1116 -14.81 5.25 43.56
CA GLU A 1116 -16.17 5.72 43.83
C GLU A 1116 -17.26 4.94 43.06
N LEU A 1117 -16.90 4.23 41.99
CA LEU A 1117 -17.84 3.43 41.21
C LEU A 1117 -18.23 2.12 41.92
N GLY A 1118 -17.38 1.63 42.83
CA GLY A 1118 -17.60 0.41 43.62
C GLY A 1118 -16.57 -0.69 43.38
N GLU A 1119 -16.92 -1.91 43.80
CA GLU A 1119 -16.01 -3.06 43.78
C GLU A 1119 -16.69 -4.32 43.22
N LYS A 1120 -15.90 -5.17 42.57
CA LYS A 1120 -16.32 -6.49 42.07
C LYS A 1120 -15.38 -7.58 42.58
N ILE A 1121 -15.94 -8.71 42.99
CA ILE A 1121 -15.17 -9.93 43.31
C ILE A 1121 -15.63 -11.07 42.40
N GLY A 1122 -14.68 -11.80 41.82
CA GLY A 1122 -14.95 -12.97 41.00
C GLY A 1122 -13.92 -14.08 41.18
N ARG A 1123 -14.02 -15.13 40.35
CA ARG A 1123 -13.18 -16.33 40.43
C ARG A 1123 -12.72 -16.75 39.04
N LEU A 1124 -11.48 -17.23 38.96
CA LEU A 1124 -10.87 -17.81 37.75
C LEU A 1124 -10.35 -19.21 38.09
N ALA A 1125 -10.48 -20.16 37.17
CA ALA A 1125 -9.84 -21.47 37.27
C ALA A 1125 -8.74 -21.63 36.21
N VAL A 1126 -7.61 -22.20 36.62
CA VAL A 1126 -6.45 -22.51 35.77
C VAL A 1126 -6.19 -24.01 35.82
N ILE A 1127 -6.27 -24.65 34.67
CA ILE A 1127 -6.05 -26.09 34.46
C ILE A 1127 -4.78 -26.25 33.64
N LYS A 1128 -3.85 -27.08 34.09
CA LYS A 1128 -2.57 -27.38 33.40
C LYS A 1128 -2.50 -28.83 32.98
#